data_AF-A0A1R0LP80-F1
#
_entry.id   AF-A0A1R0LP80-F1
#
_cell.length_a   1.000
_cell.length_b   1.000
_cell.length_c   1.000
_cell.angle_alpha   90.00
_cell.angle_beta   90.00
_cell.angle_gamma   90.00
#
_symmetry.space_group_name_H-M   'P 1'
#
loop_
_entity.id
_entity.type
_entity.pdbx_description
1 polymer ?
#
loop_
_entity_poly.entity_id
_entity_poly.type
_entity_poly.pdbx_seq_one_letter_code
_entity_poly.pdbx_strand_id
1 'polypeptide(L)'
;MGGSSLSSGWSASGLPRHGLPPRHFDLLAGGGAGHAVVAHLWDSERSHRLVLLGLLMGSASRRADATGPLSDIEAAWDLLIAAERQSAAIADDMLLLPETGHWLRHCLGRLQSPGHGREPGDPPLWADVGHLHLLAAVAGVRSGLPFRLRVPVRAGRVWFPTLGCAVLPGEARAWQTAEAMYDSRTLIVTPSGTGSGGPDPVRIERPFAQPSAHWQVPQVLSLDLPDGPRRVMLHELGPYRMQGKAWDTPDRAVGPAAAEAVHRWTELLELAWPLLARVDPSGAEDVTACLRSIEPLPVARPFRWHSATMEDGMGGMAASAPAGTEPAAAAQFAAVLTHEAQHSKLSALLHMYSLHTPDATRRFQVPWRDDPRPLRGVLHGVYAFTGVARFWRGHLLNGCPQDEQRLAAFEFALRRRQLLRVLPALEREAELTPLGRRLVGRLLETVREWADEPVLPEPLAWAELAVDDHALSWRSHHLAPDPDLVADLVREWGDGRAGTAAPEQAWHCPPPRLVPDPAARHLDARAVLMRMRLMRVTAVRVRATDALGDLVLGARPADVHLLDGRLPAAERLYADEIRAHSDAGPAPGTVWSGLAWTLRGRREREGAARALTACPELVRHVYAAVKLKSASAPDPLAVAEWLGHTVAVP
;
A
#
# COMPACT_ATOMS: atom_id res chain seq x y z
N MET A 1 -16.28 1.17 -41.70
CA MET A 1 -16.60 2.20 -40.68
C MET A 1 -17.13 1.48 -39.47
N GLY A 2 -16.26 1.11 -38.52
CA GLY A 2 -16.69 0.49 -37.26
C GLY A 2 -17.32 1.57 -36.38
N GLY A 3 -18.42 1.23 -35.69
CA GLY A 3 -19.04 2.13 -34.73
C GLY A 3 -18.09 2.44 -33.57
N SER A 4 -18.13 3.68 -33.07
CA SER A 4 -17.38 4.11 -31.89
C SER A 4 -17.98 3.48 -30.63
N SER A 5 -17.13 2.89 -29.78
CA SER A 5 -17.58 2.30 -28.51
C SER A 5 -17.96 3.36 -27.47
N LEU A 6 -17.57 4.62 -27.72
CA LEU A 6 -17.91 5.82 -26.95
C LEU A 6 -19.26 6.46 -27.36
N SER A 7 -19.98 5.94 -28.35
CA SER A 7 -21.28 6.52 -28.78
C SER A 7 -22.44 6.14 -27.84
N SER A 8 -23.40 7.05 -27.61
CA SER A 8 -24.46 6.96 -26.58
C SER A 8 -25.68 6.07 -26.92
N GLY A 9 -25.58 5.19 -27.92
CA GLY A 9 -26.73 4.50 -28.52
C GLY A 9 -27.01 3.04 -28.09
N TRP A 10 -26.66 2.60 -26.88
CA TRP A 10 -26.70 1.16 -26.54
C TRP A 10 -27.85 0.77 -25.61
N SER A 11 -28.76 -0.09 -26.06
CA SER A 11 -29.80 -0.69 -25.22
C SER A 11 -29.21 -1.75 -24.27
N ALA A 12 -29.57 -1.71 -23.00
CA ALA A 12 -29.00 -2.56 -21.93
C ALA A 12 -29.23 -4.08 -22.08
N SER A 13 -30.12 -4.54 -22.95
CA SER A 13 -30.56 -5.95 -23.03
C SER A 13 -29.71 -6.86 -23.92
N GLY A 14 -28.55 -6.42 -24.41
CA GLY A 14 -27.70 -7.21 -25.32
C GLY A 14 -26.18 -7.00 -25.18
N LEU A 15 -25.72 -6.29 -24.15
CA LEU A 15 -24.29 -6.03 -23.98
C LEU A 15 -23.56 -7.28 -23.43
N PRO A 16 -22.39 -7.64 -23.98
CA PRO A 16 -21.55 -8.69 -23.42
C PRO A 16 -21.25 -8.35 -21.95
N ARG A 17 -21.53 -9.28 -21.04
CA ARG A 17 -21.11 -9.13 -19.64
C ARG A 17 -19.66 -9.54 -19.54
N HIS A 18 -18.82 -8.66 -18.99
CA HIS A 18 -17.45 -9.02 -18.65
C HIS A 18 -17.48 -10.09 -17.55
N GLY A 19 -16.73 -11.15 -17.77
CA GLY A 19 -16.60 -12.25 -16.82
C GLY A 19 -15.36 -13.05 -17.14
N LEU A 20 -14.74 -13.60 -16.09
CA LEU A 20 -13.61 -14.51 -16.22
C LEU A 20 -14.13 -15.94 -16.47
N PRO A 21 -13.57 -16.67 -17.44
CA PRO A 21 -13.71 -18.12 -17.47
C PRO A 21 -13.33 -18.74 -16.12
N PRO A 22 -14.01 -19.79 -15.64
CA PRO A 22 -13.73 -20.38 -14.32
C PRO A 22 -12.25 -20.72 -14.09
N ARG A 23 -11.57 -21.23 -15.12
CA ARG A 23 -10.12 -21.51 -15.09
C ARG A 23 -9.27 -20.26 -14.88
N HIS A 24 -9.64 -19.11 -15.45
CA HIS A 24 -8.91 -17.86 -15.30
C HIS A 24 -9.14 -17.28 -13.91
N PHE A 25 -10.37 -17.42 -13.38
CA PHE A 25 -10.64 -17.09 -11.98
C PHE A 25 -9.79 -17.95 -11.03
N ASP A 26 -9.68 -19.26 -11.25
CA ASP A 26 -8.88 -20.15 -10.39
C ASP A 26 -7.38 -19.85 -10.43
N LEU A 27 -6.85 -19.53 -11.62
CA LEU A 27 -5.45 -19.10 -11.77
C LEU A 27 -5.17 -17.82 -10.99
N LEU A 28 -6.07 -16.84 -11.11
CA LEU A 28 -5.99 -15.57 -10.38
C LEU A 28 -6.13 -15.81 -8.87
N ALA A 29 -7.11 -16.63 -8.46
CA ALA A 29 -7.36 -17.01 -7.08
C ALA A 29 -6.18 -17.76 -6.41
N GLY A 30 -5.32 -18.45 -7.17
CA GLY A 30 -4.07 -19.02 -6.66
C GLY A 30 -2.93 -18.00 -6.49
N GLY A 31 -3.17 -16.72 -6.73
CA GLY A 31 -2.15 -15.66 -6.70
C GLY A 31 -1.29 -15.61 -7.96
N GLY A 32 -1.49 -16.51 -8.92
CA GLY A 32 -0.87 -16.40 -10.25
C GLY A 32 -1.61 -15.40 -11.13
N ALA A 33 -1.02 -15.06 -12.25
CA ALA A 33 -1.73 -14.81 -13.49
C ALA A 33 -0.70 -14.88 -14.64
N GLY A 34 -1.23 -14.90 -15.85
CA GLY A 34 -0.45 -14.82 -17.08
C GLY A 34 -1.12 -13.81 -18.00
N HIS A 35 -0.46 -13.49 -19.11
CA HIS A 35 -0.88 -12.43 -20.03
C HIS A 35 -2.37 -12.46 -20.41
N ALA A 36 -2.93 -13.65 -20.69
CA ALA A 36 -4.34 -13.79 -21.07
C ALA A 36 -5.32 -13.42 -19.95
N VAL A 37 -4.98 -13.72 -18.70
CA VAL A 37 -5.84 -13.38 -17.54
C VAL A 37 -5.80 -11.88 -17.30
N VAL A 38 -4.61 -11.27 -17.34
CA VAL A 38 -4.46 -9.81 -17.16
C VAL A 38 -5.11 -9.04 -18.30
N ALA A 39 -5.09 -9.55 -19.53
CA ALA A 39 -5.82 -8.96 -20.65
C ALA A 39 -7.34 -8.87 -20.37
N HIS A 40 -7.95 -9.92 -19.81
CA HIS A 40 -9.36 -9.87 -19.41
C HIS A 40 -9.64 -8.85 -18.31
N LEU A 41 -8.69 -8.63 -17.38
CA LEU A 41 -8.82 -7.57 -16.38
C LEU A 41 -8.79 -6.20 -17.05
N TRP A 42 -7.88 -5.97 -18.01
CA TRP A 42 -7.85 -4.72 -18.77
C TRP A 42 -9.12 -4.49 -19.59
N ASP A 43 -9.68 -5.52 -20.22
CA ASP A 43 -10.97 -5.42 -20.92
C ASP A 43 -12.10 -5.03 -19.96
N SER A 44 -12.11 -5.60 -18.75
CA SER A 44 -13.07 -5.24 -17.72
C SER A 44 -12.88 -3.80 -17.24
N GLU A 45 -11.63 -3.38 -16.98
CA GLU A 45 -11.31 -2.02 -16.58
C GLU A 45 -11.72 -1.01 -17.67
N ARG A 46 -11.53 -1.35 -18.95
CA ARG A 46 -12.01 -0.55 -20.08
C ARG A 46 -13.50 -0.31 -19.97
N SER A 47 -14.30 -1.38 -19.85
CA SER A 47 -15.75 -1.27 -19.72
C SER A 47 -16.16 -0.52 -18.45
N HIS A 48 -15.47 -0.75 -17.33
CA HIS A 48 -15.72 -0.05 -16.08
C HIS A 48 -15.51 1.46 -16.24
N ARG A 49 -14.39 1.88 -16.84
CA ARG A 49 -14.07 3.29 -17.08
C ARG A 49 -15.07 3.96 -18.04
N LEU A 50 -15.57 3.26 -19.04
CA LEU A 50 -16.65 3.75 -19.91
C LEU A 50 -17.95 4.02 -19.13
N VAL A 51 -18.32 3.12 -18.22
CA VAL A 51 -19.48 3.33 -17.34
C VAL A 51 -19.28 4.54 -16.44
N LEU A 52 -18.10 4.67 -15.82
CA LEU A 52 -17.78 5.82 -14.97
C LEU A 52 -17.78 7.14 -15.75
N LEU A 53 -17.26 7.16 -16.99
CA LEU A 53 -17.33 8.33 -17.87
C LEU A 53 -18.77 8.69 -18.23
N GLY A 54 -19.62 7.72 -18.56
CA GLY A 54 -21.03 7.95 -18.82
C GLY A 54 -21.75 8.57 -17.61
N LEU A 55 -21.45 8.07 -16.40
CA LEU A 55 -21.96 8.64 -15.15
C LEU A 55 -21.45 10.06 -14.91
N LEU A 56 -20.18 10.33 -15.22
CA LEU A 56 -19.56 11.65 -15.10
C LEU A 56 -20.27 12.64 -16.03
N MET A 57 -20.40 12.32 -17.33
CA MET A 57 -21.07 13.20 -18.30
C MET A 57 -22.52 13.48 -17.91
N GLY A 58 -23.26 12.44 -17.55
CA GLY A 58 -24.66 12.59 -17.13
C GLY A 58 -24.81 13.44 -15.87
N SER A 59 -23.88 13.33 -14.92
CA SER A 59 -23.96 14.06 -13.65
C SER A 59 -23.42 15.49 -13.74
N ALA A 60 -22.36 15.72 -14.52
CA ALA A 60 -21.74 17.02 -14.68
C ALA A 60 -22.59 17.98 -15.54
N SER A 61 -23.18 17.50 -16.63
CA SER A 61 -24.05 18.31 -17.52
C SER A 61 -25.25 18.95 -16.80
N ARG A 62 -25.69 18.39 -15.68
CA ARG A 62 -26.79 18.91 -14.85
C ARG A 62 -26.36 20.01 -13.86
N ARG A 63 -25.09 20.41 -13.83
CA ARG A 63 -24.51 21.27 -12.79
C ARG A 63 -23.63 22.38 -13.36
N ALA A 64 -24.07 23.64 -13.18
CA ALA A 64 -23.33 24.81 -13.67
C ALA A 64 -21.94 24.99 -13.01
N ASP A 65 -21.77 24.58 -11.75
CA ASP A 65 -20.48 24.63 -11.04
C ASP A 65 -19.47 23.57 -11.52
N ALA A 66 -19.96 22.54 -12.22
CA ALA A 66 -19.17 21.47 -12.82
C ALA A 66 -18.78 21.76 -14.28
N THR A 67 -19.57 22.56 -15.01
CA THR A 67 -19.28 22.95 -16.40
C THR A 67 -18.58 24.30 -16.53
N GLY A 68 -18.53 25.10 -15.45
CA GLY A 68 -18.01 26.47 -15.48
C GLY A 68 -16.60 26.61 -16.06
N PRO A 69 -16.09 27.83 -16.19
CA PRO A 69 -15.89 28.62 -17.44
C PRO A 69 -15.30 27.91 -18.69
N LEU A 70 -15.25 26.57 -18.70
CA LEU A 70 -14.74 25.73 -19.77
C LEU A 70 -15.69 25.72 -20.99
N SER A 71 -15.19 25.13 -22.08
CA SER A 71 -16.03 24.75 -23.21
C SER A 71 -17.01 23.65 -22.78
N ASP A 72 -18.09 23.48 -23.55
CA ASP A 72 -19.07 22.43 -23.28
C ASP A 72 -18.41 21.05 -23.18
N ILE A 73 -18.88 20.22 -22.25
CA ILE A 73 -18.22 18.93 -21.97
C ILE A 73 -18.35 17.97 -23.16
N GLU A 74 -19.44 18.12 -23.92
CA GLU A 74 -19.75 17.46 -25.19
C GLU A 74 -18.67 17.74 -26.24
N ALA A 75 -18.07 18.93 -26.27
CA ALA A 75 -17.01 19.24 -27.24
C ALA A 75 -15.72 18.43 -26.96
N ALA A 76 -15.39 18.21 -25.68
CA ALA A 76 -14.28 17.34 -25.30
C ALA A 76 -14.60 15.87 -25.60
N TRP A 77 -15.85 15.45 -25.36
CA TRP A 77 -16.33 14.11 -25.67
C TRP A 77 -16.29 13.81 -27.17
N ASP A 78 -16.76 14.73 -28.00
CA ASP A 78 -16.76 14.59 -29.46
C ASP A 78 -15.35 14.49 -30.02
N LEU A 79 -14.38 15.22 -29.45
CA LEU A 79 -12.97 15.08 -29.82
C LEU A 79 -12.40 13.71 -29.45
N LEU A 80 -12.78 13.15 -28.28
CA LEU A 80 -12.42 11.78 -27.90
C LEU A 80 -13.04 10.73 -28.84
N ILE A 81 -14.32 10.88 -29.21
CA ILE A 81 -14.97 10.02 -30.21
C ILE A 81 -14.25 10.12 -31.56
N ALA A 82 -13.91 11.33 -32.00
CA ALA A 82 -13.20 11.54 -33.25
C ALA A 82 -11.80 10.89 -33.23
N ALA A 83 -11.09 11.02 -32.11
CA ALA A 83 -9.81 10.35 -31.89
C ALA A 83 -9.93 8.82 -31.89
N GLU A 84 -10.95 8.25 -31.23
CA GLU A 84 -11.22 6.81 -31.24
C GLU A 84 -11.51 6.29 -32.66
N ARG A 85 -12.29 7.03 -33.44
CA ARG A 85 -12.58 6.68 -34.84
C ARG A 85 -11.33 6.67 -35.71
N GLN A 86 -10.36 7.54 -35.42
CA GLN A 86 -9.07 7.58 -36.10
C GLN A 86 -8.15 6.46 -35.64
N SER A 87 -8.12 6.18 -34.33
CA SER A 87 -7.36 5.09 -33.72
C SER A 87 -7.94 4.72 -32.36
N ALA A 88 -8.57 3.54 -32.28
CA ALA A 88 -9.11 3.02 -31.03
C ALA A 88 -8.00 2.88 -29.95
N ALA A 89 -6.77 2.54 -30.36
CA ALA A 89 -5.64 2.39 -29.46
C ALA A 89 -5.30 3.70 -28.71
N ILE A 90 -5.47 4.87 -29.33
CA ILE A 90 -5.20 6.16 -28.66
C ILE A 90 -6.26 6.43 -27.59
N ALA A 91 -7.53 6.18 -27.89
CA ALA A 91 -8.61 6.34 -26.93
C ALA A 91 -8.48 5.35 -25.77
N ASP A 92 -8.15 4.09 -26.07
CA ASP A 92 -7.89 3.06 -25.06
C ASP A 92 -6.69 3.41 -24.20
N ASP A 93 -5.60 3.91 -24.77
CA ASP A 93 -4.42 4.37 -24.02
C ASP A 93 -4.80 5.46 -23.00
N MET A 94 -5.66 6.42 -23.36
CA MET A 94 -6.11 7.50 -22.47
C MET A 94 -7.07 6.97 -21.40
N LEU A 95 -8.05 6.18 -21.82
CA LEU A 95 -9.04 5.59 -20.93
C LEU A 95 -8.36 4.72 -19.87
N LEU A 96 -7.38 3.92 -20.29
CA LEU A 96 -6.72 2.92 -19.46
C LEU A 96 -5.53 3.46 -18.64
N LEU A 97 -5.28 4.77 -18.66
CA LEU A 97 -4.29 5.36 -17.75
C LEU A 97 -4.71 5.11 -16.29
N PRO A 98 -3.77 4.76 -15.40
CA PRO A 98 -4.04 4.65 -13.97
C PRO A 98 -4.73 5.90 -13.42
N GLU A 99 -4.16 7.07 -13.73
CA GLU A 99 -4.66 8.38 -13.29
C GLU A 99 -6.09 8.67 -13.74
N THR A 100 -6.52 8.17 -14.90
CA THR A 100 -7.89 8.37 -15.41
C THR A 100 -8.91 7.64 -14.55
N GLY A 101 -8.60 6.41 -14.11
CA GLY A 101 -9.50 5.67 -13.22
C GLY A 101 -9.63 6.33 -11.84
N HIS A 102 -8.50 6.74 -11.26
CA HIS A 102 -8.48 7.48 -9.99
C HIS A 102 -9.24 8.82 -10.09
N TRP A 103 -9.00 9.58 -11.15
CA TRP A 103 -9.70 10.83 -11.44
C TRP A 103 -11.22 10.63 -11.53
N LEU A 104 -11.69 9.62 -12.27
CA LEU A 104 -13.11 9.34 -12.44
C LEU A 104 -13.77 9.06 -11.09
N ARG A 105 -13.15 8.22 -10.26
CA ARG A 105 -13.67 7.90 -8.93
C ARG A 105 -13.75 9.13 -8.03
N HIS A 106 -12.68 9.92 -8.00
CA HIS A 106 -12.59 11.18 -7.26
C HIS A 106 -13.70 12.16 -7.69
N CYS A 107 -13.83 12.43 -8.98
CA CYS A 107 -14.84 13.35 -9.53
C CYS A 107 -16.27 12.89 -9.23
N LEU A 108 -16.57 11.62 -9.43
CA LEU A 108 -17.90 11.07 -9.13
C LEU A 108 -18.24 11.17 -7.65
N GLY A 109 -17.27 10.94 -6.76
CA GLY A 109 -17.43 11.15 -5.31
C GLY A 109 -17.84 12.59 -4.99
N ARG A 110 -17.14 13.57 -5.58
CA ARG A 110 -17.46 15.00 -5.41
C ARG A 110 -18.82 15.40 -6.00
N LEU A 111 -19.22 14.78 -7.11
CA LEU A 111 -20.52 15.04 -7.73
C LEU A 111 -21.68 14.46 -6.91
N GLN A 112 -21.48 13.30 -6.28
CA GLN A 112 -22.50 12.61 -5.48
C GLN A 112 -22.68 13.18 -4.07
N SER A 113 -21.64 13.77 -3.47
CA SER A 113 -21.68 14.30 -2.10
C SER A 113 -21.20 15.76 -2.03
N PRO A 114 -22.02 16.74 -2.47
CA PRO A 114 -21.61 18.14 -2.48
C PRO A 114 -21.32 18.66 -1.06
N GLY A 115 -20.08 19.10 -0.82
CA GLY A 115 -19.68 19.72 0.45
C GLY A 115 -19.11 18.77 1.51
N HIS A 116 -19.16 17.45 1.30
CA HIS A 116 -18.38 16.52 2.14
C HIS A 116 -16.92 16.54 1.70
N GLY A 117 -16.02 16.91 2.62
CA GLY A 117 -14.58 16.90 2.38
C GLY A 117 -14.02 18.07 1.58
N ARG A 118 -14.74 19.19 1.42
CA ARG A 118 -14.18 20.41 0.83
C ARG A 118 -13.23 21.08 1.82
N GLU A 119 -11.94 20.82 1.69
CA GLU A 119 -10.92 21.49 2.48
C GLU A 119 -10.40 22.77 1.79
N PRO A 120 -9.85 23.74 2.54
CA PRO A 120 -9.17 24.88 1.95
C PRO A 120 -8.05 24.39 1.01
N GLY A 121 -8.13 24.73 -0.28
CA GLY A 121 -7.14 24.32 -1.30
C GLY A 121 -7.66 23.34 -2.35
N ASP A 122 -8.82 22.71 -2.13
CA ASP A 122 -9.40 21.78 -3.11
C ASP A 122 -9.68 22.44 -4.49
N PRO A 123 -9.50 21.70 -5.60
CA PRO A 123 -9.87 22.15 -6.93
C PRO A 123 -11.35 22.58 -7.00
N PRO A 124 -11.70 23.67 -7.70
CA PRO A 124 -13.07 23.91 -8.14
C PRO A 124 -13.60 22.69 -8.91
N LEU A 125 -14.89 22.40 -8.79
CA LEU A 125 -15.48 21.22 -9.43
C LEU A 125 -15.31 21.24 -10.96
N TRP A 126 -15.43 22.40 -11.59
CA TRP A 126 -15.16 22.57 -13.02
C TRP A 126 -13.73 22.21 -13.42
N ALA A 127 -12.74 22.44 -12.55
CA ALA A 127 -11.35 22.11 -12.86
C ALA A 127 -11.11 20.60 -12.84
N ASP A 128 -11.79 19.91 -11.91
CA ASP A 128 -11.78 18.46 -11.82
C ASP A 128 -12.44 17.82 -13.04
N VAL A 129 -13.66 18.26 -13.40
CA VAL A 129 -14.36 17.81 -14.61
C VAL A 129 -13.57 18.16 -15.88
N GLY A 130 -12.91 19.32 -15.89
CA GLY A 130 -12.09 19.81 -16.99
C GLY A 130 -10.85 18.97 -17.32
N HIS A 131 -10.50 17.98 -16.50
CA HIS A 131 -9.51 16.99 -16.87
C HIS A 131 -9.96 16.16 -18.09
N LEU A 132 -11.27 16.02 -18.35
CA LEU A 132 -11.76 15.43 -19.59
C LEU A 132 -11.27 16.22 -20.83
N HIS A 133 -11.27 17.56 -20.76
CA HIS A 133 -10.76 18.41 -21.85
C HIS A 133 -9.25 18.21 -22.06
N LEU A 134 -8.49 17.91 -21.00
CA LEU A 134 -7.06 17.59 -21.09
C LEU A 134 -6.83 16.22 -21.76
N LEU A 135 -7.59 15.19 -21.38
CA LEU A 135 -7.56 13.88 -22.03
C LEU A 135 -7.93 13.97 -23.51
N ALA A 136 -9.00 14.74 -23.82
CA ALA A 136 -9.44 14.99 -25.18
C ALA A 136 -8.38 15.73 -26.01
N ALA A 137 -7.75 16.76 -25.44
CA ALA A 137 -6.66 17.49 -26.09
C ALA A 137 -5.48 16.57 -26.42
N VAL A 138 -5.07 15.71 -25.48
CA VAL A 138 -4.00 14.72 -25.73
C VAL A 138 -4.39 13.74 -26.83
N ALA A 139 -5.61 13.21 -26.80
CA ALA A 139 -6.12 12.31 -27.83
C ALA A 139 -6.15 12.98 -29.21
N GLY A 140 -6.56 14.26 -29.28
CA GLY A 140 -6.53 15.08 -30.49
C GLY A 140 -5.10 15.27 -31.02
N VAL A 141 -4.15 15.65 -30.15
CA VAL A 141 -2.73 15.80 -30.52
C VAL A 141 -2.15 14.50 -31.06
N ARG A 142 -2.38 13.36 -30.37
CA ARG A 142 -1.86 12.04 -30.76
C ARG A 142 -2.49 11.54 -32.06
N SER A 143 -3.75 11.87 -32.30
CA SER A 143 -4.48 11.51 -33.52
C SER A 143 -4.26 12.47 -34.68
N GLY A 144 -3.57 13.59 -34.46
CA GLY A 144 -3.35 14.63 -35.48
C GLY A 144 -4.59 15.48 -35.78
N LEU A 145 -5.62 15.43 -34.94
CA LEU A 145 -6.87 16.15 -35.15
C LEU A 145 -6.76 17.59 -34.65
N PRO A 146 -7.08 18.61 -35.46
CA PRO A 146 -7.08 19.98 -35.01
C PRO A 146 -8.21 20.20 -34.01
N PHE A 147 -7.95 21.02 -32.99
CA PHE A 147 -8.97 21.37 -31.99
C PHE A 147 -8.71 22.74 -31.38
N ARG A 148 -9.75 23.25 -30.73
CA ARG A 148 -9.70 24.41 -29.84
C ARG A 148 -10.57 24.10 -28.63
N LEU A 149 -9.94 23.94 -27.47
CA LEU A 149 -10.61 23.59 -26.21
C LEU A 149 -10.15 24.52 -25.10
N ARG A 150 -11.07 24.90 -24.22
CA ARG A 150 -10.69 25.53 -22.96
C ARG A 150 -10.34 24.46 -21.94
N VAL A 151 -9.19 24.63 -21.28
CA VAL A 151 -8.60 23.66 -20.35
C VAL A 151 -8.32 24.30 -18.99
N PRO A 152 -8.36 23.53 -17.89
CA PRO A 152 -7.99 24.02 -16.58
C PRO A 152 -6.48 24.30 -16.49
N VAL A 153 -6.16 25.38 -15.79
CA VAL A 153 -4.80 25.79 -15.43
C VAL A 153 -4.72 25.82 -13.90
N ARG A 154 -3.67 25.22 -13.36
CA ARG A 154 -3.39 25.20 -11.93
C ARG A 154 -2.03 25.83 -11.66
N ALA A 155 -1.96 26.87 -10.82
CA ALA A 155 -0.70 27.52 -10.46
C ALA A 155 0.20 27.85 -11.69
N GLY A 156 -0.41 28.38 -12.75
CA GLY A 156 0.27 28.71 -14.01
C GLY A 156 0.68 27.51 -14.87
N ARG A 157 0.18 26.30 -14.58
CA ARG A 157 0.55 25.06 -15.29
C ARG A 157 -0.66 24.40 -15.94
N VAL A 158 -0.46 23.87 -17.15
CA VAL A 158 -1.43 23.00 -17.84
C VAL A 158 -0.77 21.67 -18.09
N TRP A 159 -1.22 20.67 -17.36
CA TRP A 159 -0.70 19.31 -17.49
C TRP A 159 -1.54 18.53 -18.50
N PHE A 160 -0.90 18.05 -19.55
CA PHE A 160 -1.50 17.22 -20.60
C PHE A 160 -1.07 15.76 -20.34
N PRO A 161 -2.00 14.88 -19.87
CA PRO A 161 -1.75 13.47 -19.57
C PRO A 161 -0.78 12.81 -20.54
N THR A 162 0.32 12.24 -20.05
CA THR A 162 1.34 11.52 -20.86
C THR A 162 2.00 12.28 -22.02
N LEU A 163 1.70 13.57 -22.20
CA LEU A 163 2.25 14.41 -23.26
C LEU A 163 3.28 15.39 -22.69
N GLY A 164 2.96 16.08 -21.60
CA GLY A 164 3.83 17.03 -20.92
C GLY A 164 3.07 18.11 -20.16
N CYS A 165 3.80 19.06 -19.59
CA CYS A 165 3.23 20.15 -18.80
C CYS A 165 3.69 21.51 -19.35
N ALA A 166 2.74 22.33 -19.79
CA ALA A 166 2.99 23.70 -20.21
C ALA A 166 3.09 24.62 -18.99
N VAL A 167 4.18 25.40 -18.92
CA VAL A 167 4.41 26.39 -17.86
C VAL A 167 4.14 27.78 -18.44
N LEU A 168 3.02 28.36 -18.03
CA LEU A 168 2.50 29.61 -18.55
C LEU A 168 3.19 30.81 -17.88
N PRO A 169 3.56 31.84 -18.65
CA PRO A 169 4.07 33.09 -18.09
C PRO A 169 2.97 33.88 -17.37
N GLY A 170 3.35 34.67 -16.36
CA GLY A 170 2.44 35.53 -15.59
C GLY A 170 2.23 35.11 -14.14
N GLU A 171 1.33 35.80 -13.44
CA GLU A 171 1.03 35.55 -12.03
C GLU A 171 0.30 34.21 -11.84
N ALA A 172 0.88 33.31 -11.04
CA ALA A 172 0.35 31.99 -10.80
C ALA A 172 -0.87 32.05 -9.85
N ARG A 173 -2.07 32.05 -10.43
CA ARG A 173 -3.33 31.86 -9.69
C ARG A 173 -3.52 30.40 -9.34
N ALA A 174 -4.21 30.12 -8.23
CA ALA A 174 -4.56 28.76 -7.82
C ALA A 174 -5.26 28.00 -8.95
N TRP A 175 -6.29 28.62 -9.54
CA TRP A 175 -7.06 28.07 -10.66
C TRP A 175 -7.44 29.16 -11.67
N GLN A 176 -7.25 28.86 -12.95
CA GLN A 176 -7.71 29.68 -14.08
C GLN A 176 -7.96 28.78 -15.30
N THR A 177 -8.33 29.37 -16.44
CA THR A 177 -8.43 28.61 -17.70
C THR A 177 -7.40 29.08 -18.71
N ALA A 178 -7.07 28.20 -19.65
CA ALA A 178 -6.34 28.53 -20.86
C ALA A 178 -7.10 27.99 -22.06
N GLU A 179 -6.90 28.61 -23.22
CA GLU A 179 -7.31 28.06 -24.49
C GLU A 179 -6.15 27.23 -25.06
N ALA A 180 -6.40 25.95 -25.28
CA ALA A 180 -5.49 25.04 -25.96
C ALA A 180 -5.96 24.87 -27.41
N MET A 181 -5.08 25.20 -28.36
CA MET A 181 -5.33 25.05 -29.79
C MET A 181 -4.24 24.19 -30.42
N TYR A 182 -4.63 23.27 -31.29
CA TYR A 182 -3.71 22.44 -32.04
C TYR A 182 -4.02 22.49 -33.53
N ASP A 183 -3.01 22.76 -34.35
CA ASP A 183 -3.13 22.95 -35.81
C ASP A 183 -2.51 21.81 -36.63
N SER A 184 -2.41 20.60 -36.05
CA SER A 184 -1.70 19.41 -36.54
C SER A 184 -0.19 19.38 -36.31
N ARG A 185 0.46 20.51 -36.01
CA ARG A 185 1.92 20.55 -35.75
C ARG A 185 2.30 21.23 -34.45
N THR A 186 1.55 22.26 -34.06
CA THR A 186 1.87 23.13 -32.92
C THR A 186 0.74 23.09 -31.91
N LEU A 187 1.07 22.84 -30.64
CA LEU A 187 0.16 23.06 -29.53
C LEU A 187 0.40 24.48 -29.00
N ILE A 188 -0.65 25.29 -28.97
CA ILE A 188 -0.62 26.67 -28.50
C ILE A 188 -1.51 26.75 -27.26
N VAL A 189 -0.97 27.24 -26.15
CA VAL A 189 -1.69 27.40 -24.88
C VAL A 189 -1.70 28.88 -24.49
N THR A 190 -2.89 29.47 -24.48
CA THR A 190 -3.10 30.90 -24.22
C THR A 190 -3.87 31.10 -22.91
N PRO A 191 -3.29 31.73 -21.87
CA PRO A 191 -4.02 32.05 -20.64
C PRO A 191 -5.28 32.88 -20.90
N SER A 192 -6.40 32.57 -20.23
CA SER A 192 -7.64 33.33 -20.35
C SER A 192 -7.66 34.54 -19.40
N GLY A 193 -8.34 35.64 -19.80
CA GLY A 193 -8.64 36.76 -18.91
C GLY A 193 -7.66 37.92 -18.92
N THR A 194 -6.80 38.01 -19.95
CA THR A 194 -5.85 39.11 -20.11
C THR A 194 -6.25 39.93 -21.33
N GLY A 195 -6.52 41.22 -21.14
CA GLY A 195 -6.83 42.15 -22.24
C GLY A 195 -5.69 42.30 -23.25
N SER A 196 -5.83 43.22 -24.21
CA SER A 196 -4.75 43.57 -25.14
C SER A 196 -3.50 44.01 -24.36
N GLY A 197 -2.50 43.13 -24.24
CA GLY A 197 -1.36 43.26 -23.33
C GLY A 197 -1.12 42.05 -22.39
N GLY A 198 -1.85 40.96 -22.58
CA GLY A 198 -1.65 39.72 -21.83
C GLY A 198 -0.31 39.00 -22.09
N PRO A 199 0.07 38.05 -21.21
CA PRO A 199 1.26 37.22 -21.38
C PRO A 199 1.20 36.43 -22.69
N ASP A 200 2.36 36.30 -23.34
CA ASP A 200 2.48 35.65 -24.64
C ASP A 200 2.00 34.19 -24.59
N PRO A 201 1.36 33.70 -25.67
CA PRO A 201 0.94 32.31 -25.76
C PRO A 201 2.16 31.38 -25.75
N VAL A 202 2.07 30.29 -25.00
CA VAL A 202 3.11 29.25 -25.03
C VAL A 202 2.91 28.39 -26.27
N ARG A 203 3.93 28.33 -27.12
CA ARG A 203 3.94 27.51 -28.34
C ARG A 203 4.85 26.32 -28.14
N ILE A 204 4.32 25.12 -28.37
CA ILE A 204 5.07 23.86 -28.29
C ILE A 204 4.99 23.18 -29.65
N GLU A 205 6.14 23.06 -30.31
CA GLU A 205 6.26 22.39 -31.60
C GLU A 205 6.63 20.91 -31.43
N ARG A 206 6.22 20.08 -32.39
CA ARG A 206 6.72 18.70 -32.46
C ARG A 206 8.24 18.67 -32.71
N PRO A 207 8.99 17.74 -32.09
CA PRO A 207 8.53 16.67 -31.20
C PRO A 207 8.29 17.14 -29.76
N PHE A 208 7.14 16.77 -29.18
CA PHE A 208 6.77 17.12 -27.79
C PHE A 208 7.67 16.50 -26.70
N ALA A 209 8.63 15.65 -27.09
CA ALA A 209 9.61 15.05 -26.19
C ALA A 209 10.81 15.97 -25.91
N GLN A 210 10.89 17.16 -26.50
CA GLN A 210 11.95 18.13 -26.22
C GLN A 210 11.52 19.11 -25.13
N PRO A 211 12.22 19.15 -23.97
CA PRO A 211 11.91 20.10 -22.91
C PRO A 211 12.31 21.53 -23.30
N SER A 212 11.62 22.52 -22.72
CA SER A 212 11.95 23.94 -22.84
C SER A 212 11.63 24.68 -21.52
N ALA A 213 11.93 25.98 -21.45
CA ALA A 213 11.56 26.81 -20.29
C ALA A 213 10.04 26.81 -20.01
N HIS A 214 9.22 26.56 -21.03
CA HIS A 214 7.76 26.57 -20.95
C HIS A 214 7.14 25.18 -21.15
N TRP A 215 7.94 24.12 -21.27
CA TRP A 215 7.46 22.77 -21.53
C TRP A 215 8.28 21.73 -20.77
N GLN A 216 7.62 21.04 -19.84
CA GLN A 216 8.18 19.91 -19.11
C GLN A 216 7.73 18.60 -19.74
N VAL A 217 8.68 17.71 -19.97
CA VAL A 217 8.42 16.40 -20.58
C VAL A 217 8.26 15.33 -19.52
N PRO A 218 7.31 14.39 -19.70
CA PRO A 218 7.13 13.30 -18.77
C PRO A 218 8.30 12.31 -18.91
N GLN A 219 8.73 11.74 -17.79
CA GLN A 219 9.84 10.79 -17.76
C GLN A 219 9.32 9.37 -18.03
N VAL A 220 9.85 8.71 -19.05
CA VAL A 220 9.44 7.37 -19.46
C VAL A 220 10.63 6.44 -19.39
N LEU A 221 10.49 5.36 -18.62
CA LEU A 221 11.47 4.29 -18.50
C LEU A 221 11.16 3.23 -19.56
N SER A 222 12.14 2.89 -20.38
CA SER A 222 12.04 1.81 -21.36
C SER A 222 12.69 0.55 -20.80
N LEU A 223 11.98 -0.57 -20.83
CA LEU A 223 12.45 -1.87 -20.38
C LEU A 223 12.50 -2.80 -21.58
N ASP A 224 13.70 -3.20 -21.98
CA ASP A 224 13.89 -4.13 -23.09
C ASP A 224 13.65 -5.56 -22.62
N LEU A 225 12.48 -6.12 -22.98
CA LEU A 225 12.10 -7.49 -22.64
C LEU A 225 12.30 -8.43 -23.83
N PRO A 226 12.47 -9.76 -23.60
CA PRO A 226 12.61 -10.73 -24.69
C PRO A 226 11.45 -10.73 -25.68
N ASP A 227 10.25 -10.35 -25.23
CA ASP A 227 9.02 -10.24 -26.02
C ASP A 227 8.70 -8.80 -26.44
N GLY A 228 9.65 -7.87 -26.28
CA GLY A 228 9.59 -6.50 -26.77
C GLY A 228 9.60 -5.41 -25.69
N PRO A 229 9.94 -4.17 -26.05
CA PRO A 229 10.11 -3.10 -25.08
C PRO A 229 8.79 -2.75 -24.37
N ARG A 230 8.88 -2.50 -23.07
CA ARG A 230 7.78 -1.96 -22.25
C ARG A 230 8.14 -0.55 -21.79
N ARG A 231 7.12 0.30 -21.65
CA ARG A 231 7.29 1.68 -21.20
C ARG A 231 6.57 1.87 -19.86
N VAL A 232 7.31 2.33 -18.86
CA VAL A 232 6.78 2.68 -17.53
C VAL A 232 6.93 4.18 -17.34
N MET A 233 5.83 4.86 -17.05
CA MET A 233 5.84 6.30 -16.79
C MET A 233 6.26 6.58 -15.35
N LEU A 234 7.21 7.51 -15.14
CA LEU A 234 7.38 8.11 -13.83
C LEU A 234 6.33 9.21 -13.65
N HIS A 235 5.34 8.95 -12.80
CA HIS A 235 4.19 9.83 -12.59
C HIS A 235 4.53 10.95 -11.61
N GLU A 236 5.34 11.91 -12.08
CA GLU A 236 5.82 13.04 -11.28
C GLU A 236 4.99 14.32 -11.48
N LEU A 237 4.16 14.34 -12.53
CA LEU A 237 3.41 15.51 -12.96
C LEU A 237 1.90 15.24 -12.86
N GLY A 238 1.14 16.27 -12.49
CA GLY A 238 -0.32 16.26 -12.56
C GLY A 238 -1.01 16.21 -11.20
N PRO A 239 -2.33 16.48 -11.17
CA PRO A 239 -3.08 16.63 -9.93
C PRO A 239 -3.63 15.33 -9.33
N TYR A 240 -3.57 14.19 -10.05
CA TYR A 240 -4.19 12.93 -9.62
C TYR A 240 -3.16 11.89 -9.16
N ARG A 241 -2.27 12.35 -8.27
CA ARG A 241 -1.24 11.55 -7.60
C ARG A 241 -1.81 10.76 -6.43
N MET A 242 -1.16 9.65 -6.10
CA MET A 242 -1.50 8.78 -4.98
C MET A 242 -1.11 9.33 -3.62
N GLN A 243 0.06 9.96 -3.49
CA GLN A 243 0.52 10.47 -2.20
C GLN A 243 0.40 11.99 -2.10
N GLY A 244 -0.22 12.41 -1.00
CA GLY A 244 -0.41 13.82 -0.65
C GLY A 244 -1.68 14.39 -1.25
N LYS A 245 -2.16 15.48 -0.65
CA LYS A 245 -3.11 16.38 -1.29
C LYS A 245 -2.35 17.04 -2.43
N ALA A 246 -2.40 16.43 -3.61
CA ALA A 246 -1.60 16.86 -4.77
C ALA A 246 -1.78 18.35 -5.09
N TRP A 247 -2.88 18.96 -4.62
CA TRP A 247 -3.23 20.38 -4.68
C TRP A 247 -2.37 21.32 -3.80
N ASP A 248 -1.77 20.83 -2.70
CA ASP A 248 -0.98 21.63 -1.75
C ASP A 248 0.51 21.75 -2.08
N THR A 249 1.06 20.78 -2.81
CA THR A 249 2.50 20.74 -3.09
C THR A 249 2.77 21.17 -4.52
N PRO A 250 3.67 22.15 -4.77
CA PRO A 250 4.14 22.44 -6.12
C PRO A 250 4.70 21.17 -6.76
N ASP A 251 4.50 21.00 -8.07
CA ASP A 251 5.23 20.01 -8.86
C ASP A 251 6.72 20.15 -8.54
N ARG A 252 7.41 19.03 -8.28
CA ARG A 252 8.85 19.07 -7.93
C ARG A 252 9.62 19.79 -9.04
N ALA A 253 10.51 20.68 -8.63
CA ALA A 253 11.33 21.43 -9.56
C ALA A 253 12.18 20.49 -10.44
N VAL A 254 12.28 20.83 -11.73
CA VAL A 254 13.23 20.22 -12.66
C VAL A 254 14.65 20.63 -12.22
N GLY A 255 15.53 19.66 -11.96
CA GLY A 255 16.91 19.90 -11.52
C GLY A 255 17.73 18.62 -11.40
N PRO A 256 19.04 18.70 -11.05
CA PRO A 256 19.94 17.54 -10.98
C PRO A 256 19.43 16.40 -10.11
N ALA A 257 18.78 16.71 -8.98
CA ALA A 257 18.18 15.71 -8.09
C ALA A 257 17.02 14.92 -8.75
N ALA A 258 16.29 15.52 -9.70
CA ALA A 258 15.27 14.81 -10.47
C ALA A 258 15.92 13.86 -11.50
N ALA A 259 16.99 14.29 -12.17
CA ALA A 259 17.74 13.44 -13.09
C ALA A 259 18.40 12.24 -12.37
N GLU A 260 18.96 12.45 -11.18
CA GLU A 260 19.49 11.38 -10.33
C GLU A 260 18.40 10.40 -9.89
N ALA A 261 17.22 10.91 -9.52
CA ALA A 261 16.08 10.05 -9.17
C ALA A 261 15.63 9.20 -10.36
N VAL A 262 15.48 9.78 -11.55
CA VAL A 262 15.15 9.06 -12.79
C VAL A 262 16.18 7.97 -13.06
N HIS A 263 17.47 8.32 -13.03
CA HIS A 263 18.55 7.35 -13.24
C HIS A 263 18.47 6.18 -12.25
N ARG A 264 18.26 6.47 -10.97
CA ARG A 264 18.12 5.44 -9.93
C ARG A 264 16.93 4.52 -10.19
N TRP A 265 15.79 5.04 -10.63
CA TRP A 265 14.63 4.21 -10.98
C TRP A 265 14.87 3.35 -12.21
N THR A 266 15.57 3.88 -13.22
CA THR A 266 16.00 3.11 -14.39
C THR A 266 16.87 1.93 -13.97
N GLU A 267 17.95 2.19 -13.22
CA GLU A 267 18.87 1.15 -12.75
C GLU A 267 18.15 0.07 -11.93
N LEU A 268 17.23 0.48 -11.06
CA LEU A 268 16.47 -0.45 -10.23
C LEU A 268 15.57 -1.36 -11.04
N LEU A 269 14.88 -0.84 -12.06
CA LEU A 269 14.07 -1.68 -12.93
C LEU A 269 14.95 -2.60 -13.79
N GLU A 270 16.07 -2.10 -14.33
CA GLU A 270 17.02 -2.88 -15.11
C GLU A 270 17.63 -4.05 -14.31
N LEU A 271 17.78 -3.90 -12.99
CA LEU A 271 18.28 -4.96 -12.10
C LEU A 271 17.16 -5.87 -11.56
N ALA A 272 16.03 -5.29 -11.15
CA ALA A 272 14.93 -6.03 -10.56
C ALA A 272 14.20 -6.91 -11.60
N TRP A 273 14.14 -6.45 -12.85
CA TRP A 273 13.39 -7.14 -13.90
C TRP A 273 13.99 -8.51 -14.27
N PRO A 274 15.28 -8.62 -14.66
CA PRO A 274 15.87 -9.91 -15.02
C PRO A 274 15.92 -10.87 -13.82
N LEU A 275 16.00 -10.31 -12.61
CA LEU A 275 15.84 -11.09 -11.38
C LEU A 275 14.43 -11.68 -11.29
N LEU A 276 13.39 -10.85 -11.38
CA LEU A 276 11.99 -11.30 -11.30
C LEU A 276 11.68 -12.36 -12.37
N ALA A 277 12.06 -12.11 -13.62
CA ALA A 277 11.86 -13.05 -14.73
C ALA A 277 12.54 -14.40 -14.52
N ARG A 278 13.69 -14.43 -13.83
CA ARG A 278 14.41 -15.67 -13.52
C ARG A 278 13.78 -16.43 -12.35
N VAL A 279 13.38 -15.73 -11.29
CA VAL A 279 13.02 -16.36 -10.01
C VAL A 279 11.52 -16.58 -9.83
N ASP A 280 10.68 -15.75 -10.45
CA ASP A 280 9.23 -15.89 -10.51
C ASP A 280 8.71 -15.47 -11.90
N PRO A 281 8.81 -16.34 -12.92
CA PRO A 281 8.38 -16.01 -14.28
C PRO A 281 6.93 -15.56 -14.37
N SER A 282 6.01 -16.20 -13.62
CA SER A 282 4.60 -15.77 -13.59
C SER A 282 4.43 -14.41 -12.93
N GLY A 283 5.19 -14.11 -11.87
CA GLY A 283 5.22 -12.78 -11.27
C GLY A 283 5.74 -11.72 -12.24
N ALA A 284 6.77 -12.05 -13.02
CA ALA A 284 7.26 -11.17 -14.08
C ALA A 284 6.18 -10.88 -15.13
N GLU A 285 5.46 -11.89 -15.62
CA GLU A 285 4.34 -11.68 -16.55
C GLU A 285 3.26 -10.76 -15.97
N ASP A 286 2.91 -10.97 -14.70
CA ASP A 286 1.92 -10.13 -14.01
C ASP A 286 2.36 -8.67 -13.93
N VAL A 287 3.61 -8.43 -13.54
CA VAL A 287 4.17 -7.07 -13.49
C VAL A 287 4.25 -6.48 -14.90
N THR A 288 4.68 -7.24 -15.92
CA THR A 288 4.74 -6.79 -17.32
C THR A 288 3.39 -6.28 -17.78
N ALA A 289 2.36 -7.07 -17.50
CA ALA A 289 1.03 -6.84 -18.03
C ALA A 289 0.27 -5.77 -17.22
N CYS A 290 0.60 -5.58 -15.94
CA CYS A 290 -0.07 -4.59 -15.09
C CYS A 290 0.63 -3.23 -15.06
N LEU A 291 1.96 -3.18 -14.90
CA LEU A 291 2.66 -1.93 -14.56
C LEU A 291 2.63 -0.92 -15.71
N ARG A 292 2.08 0.27 -15.45
CA ARG A 292 2.02 1.40 -16.38
C ARG A 292 2.73 2.64 -15.84
N SER A 293 2.64 2.90 -14.54
CA SER A 293 3.28 4.06 -13.92
C SER A 293 3.79 3.81 -12.50
N ILE A 294 4.85 4.53 -12.15
CA ILE A 294 5.42 4.60 -10.80
C ILE A 294 5.46 6.07 -10.37
N GLU A 295 4.78 6.41 -9.29
CA GLU A 295 4.93 7.68 -8.59
C GLU A 295 6.10 7.55 -7.58
N PRO A 296 7.20 8.29 -7.77
CA PRO A 296 8.35 8.19 -6.90
C PRO A 296 8.11 8.91 -5.57
N LEU A 297 8.22 8.17 -4.46
CA LEU A 297 8.12 8.70 -3.10
C LEU A 297 9.52 9.00 -2.52
N PRO A 298 9.63 9.83 -1.46
CA PRO A 298 10.89 10.04 -0.76
C PRO A 298 11.56 8.72 -0.36
N VAL A 299 12.90 8.72 -0.34
CA VAL A 299 13.70 7.55 0.04
C VAL A 299 13.29 7.07 1.44
N ALA A 300 12.96 5.79 1.54
CA ALA A 300 12.58 5.16 2.80
C ALA A 300 13.81 4.79 3.64
N ARG A 301 13.61 4.62 4.96
CA ARG A 301 14.62 3.96 5.81
C ARG A 301 14.79 2.48 5.38
N PRO A 302 15.95 1.86 5.63
CA PRO A 302 16.16 0.44 5.29
C PRO A 302 15.04 -0.45 5.84
N PHE A 303 14.51 -1.35 5.00
CA PHE A 303 13.41 -2.26 5.35
C PHE A 303 12.10 -1.58 5.80
N ARG A 304 11.94 -0.28 5.51
CA ARG A 304 10.74 0.54 5.82
C ARG A 304 10.14 1.13 4.54
N TRP A 305 10.10 0.30 3.52
CA TRP A 305 9.58 0.60 2.20
C TRP A 305 8.16 1.11 2.28
N HIS A 306 7.89 2.21 1.58
CA HIS A 306 6.54 2.69 1.37
C HIS A 306 6.18 2.41 -0.06
N SER A 307 5.15 1.61 -0.25
CA SER A 307 4.51 1.43 -1.54
C SER A 307 3.00 1.47 -1.37
N ALA A 308 2.32 1.83 -2.44
CA ALA A 308 0.88 1.81 -2.54
C ALA A 308 0.49 1.49 -3.99
N THR A 309 -0.70 0.92 -4.16
CA THR A 309 -1.33 0.68 -5.46
C THR A 309 -2.51 1.63 -5.63
N MET A 310 -2.68 2.15 -6.84
CA MET A 310 -3.82 2.99 -7.19
C MET A 310 -5.05 2.11 -7.37
N GLU A 311 -5.88 2.04 -6.34
CA GLU A 311 -6.99 1.08 -6.26
C GLU A 311 -7.96 1.18 -7.45
N ASP A 312 -8.37 2.40 -7.79
CA ASP A 312 -9.25 2.67 -8.95
C ASP A 312 -8.48 2.88 -10.27
N GLY A 313 -7.15 2.72 -10.26
CA GLY A 313 -6.27 3.00 -11.39
C GLY A 313 -5.30 1.85 -11.64
N MET A 314 -5.83 0.72 -12.14
CA MET A 314 -5.02 -0.48 -12.41
C MET A 314 -3.72 -0.12 -13.14
N GLY A 315 -2.59 -0.63 -12.62
CA GLY A 315 -1.26 -0.43 -13.20
C GLY A 315 -0.50 0.81 -12.73
N GLY A 316 -1.10 1.64 -11.87
CA GLY A 316 -0.41 2.72 -11.18
C GLY A 316 0.04 2.30 -9.78
N MET A 317 1.30 2.56 -9.45
CA MET A 317 1.83 2.38 -8.11
C MET A 317 2.60 3.61 -7.65
N ALA A 318 2.78 3.75 -6.35
CA ALA A 318 3.70 4.70 -5.75
C ALA A 318 4.71 3.90 -4.94
N ALA A 319 5.99 4.28 -4.98
CA ALA A 319 7.02 3.59 -4.23
C ALA A 319 8.15 4.51 -3.80
N SER A 320 8.62 4.32 -2.57
CA SER A 320 9.87 4.92 -2.09
C SER A 320 11.05 4.23 -2.75
N ALA A 321 12.03 5.01 -3.21
CA ALA A 321 13.25 4.44 -3.74
C ALA A 321 14.05 3.66 -2.66
N PRO A 322 14.64 2.51 -3.02
CA PRO A 322 15.61 1.78 -2.25
C PRO A 322 16.75 2.52 -1.57
N ALA A 323 16.73 2.49 -0.23
CA ALA A 323 17.92 2.67 0.59
C ALA A 323 18.64 1.32 0.76
N GLY A 324 19.73 1.11 0.03
CA GLY A 324 20.54 -0.11 0.13
C GLY A 324 21.62 -0.21 -0.94
N THR A 325 22.52 -1.17 -0.77
CA THR A 325 23.51 -1.55 -1.79
C THR A 325 22.93 -2.67 -2.65
N GLU A 326 23.19 -2.63 -3.95
CA GLU A 326 22.92 -3.76 -4.84
C GLU A 326 23.76 -4.98 -4.44
N PRO A 327 23.25 -6.22 -4.61
CA PRO A 327 22.01 -6.61 -5.32
C PRO A 327 20.73 -6.62 -4.45
N ALA A 328 20.85 -6.42 -3.14
CA ALA A 328 19.75 -6.61 -2.20
C ALA A 328 18.63 -5.56 -2.36
N ALA A 329 18.96 -4.37 -2.87
CA ALA A 329 17.99 -3.34 -3.18
C ALA A 329 17.09 -3.75 -4.38
N ALA A 330 17.66 -4.29 -5.45
CA ALA A 330 16.92 -4.84 -6.58
C ALA A 330 15.99 -5.99 -6.18
N ALA A 331 16.43 -6.93 -5.33
CA ALA A 331 15.58 -8.02 -4.85
C ALA A 331 14.38 -7.53 -4.03
N GLN A 332 14.59 -6.55 -3.16
CA GLN A 332 13.50 -5.93 -2.41
C GLN A 332 12.54 -5.17 -3.33
N PHE A 333 13.06 -4.47 -4.34
CA PHE A 333 12.23 -3.78 -5.30
C PHE A 333 11.40 -4.74 -6.18
N ALA A 334 11.98 -5.86 -6.62
CA ALA A 334 11.25 -6.92 -7.33
C ALA A 334 10.10 -7.50 -6.48
N ALA A 335 10.31 -7.68 -5.17
CA ALA A 335 9.25 -8.06 -4.24
C ALA A 335 8.14 -7.00 -4.13
N VAL A 336 8.49 -5.70 -4.13
CA VAL A 336 7.53 -4.59 -4.14
C VAL A 336 6.73 -4.55 -5.44
N LEU A 337 7.38 -4.68 -6.61
CA LEU A 337 6.69 -4.77 -7.90
C LEU A 337 5.67 -5.90 -7.92
N THR A 338 6.07 -7.08 -7.41
CA THR A 338 5.17 -8.22 -7.27
C THR A 338 4.00 -7.90 -6.34
N HIS A 339 4.26 -7.27 -5.19
CA HIS A 339 3.23 -6.86 -4.23
C HIS A 339 2.17 -5.95 -4.87
N GLU A 340 2.61 -4.89 -5.55
CA GLU A 340 1.70 -3.92 -6.15
C GLU A 340 0.95 -4.47 -7.37
N ALA A 341 1.58 -5.36 -8.16
CA ALA A 341 0.88 -6.06 -9.23
C ALA A 341 -0.24 -6.96 -8.71
N GLN A 342 -0.03 -7.65 -7.59
CA GLN A 342 -1.09 -8.43 -6.94
C GLN A 342 -2.23 -7.55 -6.46
N HIS A 343 -1.95 -6.41 -5.84
CA HIS A 343 -2.99 -5.44 -5.49
C HIS A 343 -3.77 -4.96 -6.72
N SER A 344 -3.08 -4.62 -7.81
CA SER A 344 -3.73 -4.21 -9.07
C SER A 344 -4.68 -5.28 -9.61
N LYS A 345 -4.25 -6.56 -9.63
CA LYS A 345 -5.09 -7.68 -10.07
C LYS A 345 -6.32 -7.85 -9.20
N LEU A 346 -6.17 -7.78 -7.87
CA LEU A 346 -7.30 -7.96 -6.95
C LEU A 346 -8.29 -6.79 -7.02
N SER A 347 -7.81 -5.54 -7.16
CA SER A 347 -8.68 -4.38 -7.34
C SER A 347 -9.54 -4.53 -8.59
N ALA A 348 -8.94 -4.90 -9.72
CA ALA A 348 -9.68 -5.16 -10.96
C ALA A 348 -10.70 -6.32 -10.79
N LEU A 349 -10.33 -7.38 -10.07
CA LEU A 349 -11.28 -8.47 -9.75
C LEU A 349 -12.45 -7.97 -8.89
N LEU A 350 -12.21 -7.08 -7.93
CA LEU A 350 -13.24 -6.50 -7.05
C LEU A 350 -14.18 -5.54 -7.78
N HIS A 351 -13.76 -4.94 -8.90
CA HIS A 351 -14.67 -4.22 -9.81
C HIS A 351 -15.63 -5.16 -10.54
N MET A 352 -15.24 -6.42 -10.76
CA MET A 352 -16.03 -7.43 -11.46
C MET A 352 -16.95 -8.24 -10.52
N TYR A 353 -16.45 -8.57 -9.32
CA TYR A 353 -17.09 -9.53 -8.42
C TYR A 353 -17.09 -9.04 -6.97
N SER A 354 -18.21 -9.26 -6.27
CA SER A 354 -18.25 -9.14 -4.81
C SER A 354 -17.66 -10.39 -4.17
N LEU A 355 -16.49 -10.27 -3.52
CA LEU A 355 -15.85 -11.37 -2.80
C LEU A 355 -16.28 -11.46 -1.34
N HIS A 356 -16.85 -10.38 -0.80
CA HIS A 356 -17.37 -10.35 0.56
C HIS A 356 -18.59 -9.44 0.64
N THR A 357 -19.40 -9.63 1.68
CA THR A 357 -20.47 -8.69 2.03
C THR A 357 -19.88 -7.42 2.65
N PRO A 358 -20.48 -6.24 2.42
CA PRO A 358 -20.07 -5.04 3.12
C PRO A 358 -20.33 -5.18 4.63
N ASP A 359 -19.26 -5.24 5.43
CA ASP A 359 -19.35 -5.04 6.87
C ASP A 359 -18.34 -3.96 7.28
N ALA A 360 -18.87 -2.87 7.83
CA ALA A 360 -18.09 -1.74 8.28
C ALA A 360 -17.50 -1.95 9.70
N THR A 361 -17.92 -2.99 10.43
CA THR A 361 -17.66 -3.13 11.87
C THR A 361 -16.65 -4.21 12.22
N ARG A 362 -16.68 -5.39 11.57
CA ARG A 362 -15.72 -6.46 11.84
C ARG A 362 -14.29 -6.01 11.50
N ARG A 363 -13.37 -6.33 12.41
CA ARG A 363 -11.95 -6.02 12.27
C ARG A 363 -11.13 -7.24 12.65
N PHE A 364 -10.03 -7.41 11.92
CA PHE A 364 -9.16 -8.57 11.98
C PHE A 364 -7.75 -8.15 12.38
N GLN A 365 -7.12 -9.00 13.18
CA GLN A 365 -5.68 -8.95 13.37
C GLN A 365 -4.99 -9.55 12.14
N VAL A 366 -3.98 -8.87 11.61
CA VAL A 366 -3.10 -9.42 10.57
C VAL A 366 -1.63 -9.20 10.94
N PRO A 367 -0.73 -10.14 10.64
CA PRO A 367 0.65 -10.12 11.16
C PRO A 367 1.61 -9.21 10.37
N TRP A 368 1.10 -8.26 9.58
CA TRP A 368 1.87 -7.34 8.73
C TRP A 368 1.38 -5.88 8.78
N ARG A 369 0.36 -5.59 9.59
CA ARG A 369 -0.15 -4.24 9.83
C ARG A 369 -0.40 -4.03 11.32
N ASP A 370 -0.13 -2.83 11.78
CA ASP A 370 -0.30 -2.49 13.19
C ASP A 370 -1.77 -2.22 13.52
N ASP A 371 -2.56 -1.66 12.61
CA ASP A 371 -3.99 -1.38 12.82
C ASP A 371 -4.90 -2.61 12.58
N PRO A 372 -6.03 -2.73 13.30
CA PRO A 372 -7.07 -3.71 12.98
C PRO A 372 -7.65 -3.48 11.58
N ARG A 373 -7.73 -4.53 10.75
CA ARG A 373 -8.09 -4.42 9.33
C ARG A 373 -9.53 -4.84 9.04
N PRO A 374 -10.25 -4.16 8.14
CA PRO A 374 -11.50 -4.70 7.59
C PRO A 374 -11.22 -5.88 6.66
N LEU A 375 -12.24 -6.71 6.39
CA LEU A 375 -12.11 -7.92 5.56
C LEU A 375 -11.50 -7.66 4.17
N ARG A 376 -11.90 -6.57 3.50
CA ARG A 376 -11.29 -6.10 2.23
C ARG A 376 -9.77 -5.97 2.38
N GLY A 377 -9.31 -5.31 3.45
CA GLY A 377 -7.89 -5.12 3.72
C GLY A 377 -7.15 -6.42 4.02
N VAL A 378 -7.81 -7.40 4.65
CA VAL A 378 -7.25 -8.75 4.87
C VAL A 378 -7.07 -9.48 3.54
N LEU A 379 -8.10 -9.47 2.67
CA LEU A 379 -8.06 -10.09 1.34
C LEU A 379 -6.92 -9.52 0.47
N HIS A 380 -6.78 -8.19 0.45
CA HIS A 380 -5.64 -7.54 -0.21
C HIS A 380 -4.30 -8.01 0.35
N GLY A 381 -4.17 -8.09 1.67
CA GLY A 381 -2.94 -8.54 2.32
C GLY A 381 -2.57 -9.98 1.96
N VAL A 382 -3.48 -10.95 2.14
CA VAL A 382 -3.18 -12.36 1.84
C VAL A 382 -2.87 -12.58 0.35
N TYR A 383 -3.56 -11.87 -0.53
CA TYR A 383 -3.36 -11.98 -1.98
C TYR A 383 -1.97 -11.46 -2.38
N ALA A 384 -1.60 -10.26 -1.94
CA ALA A 384 -0.29 -9.67 -2.22
C ALA A 384 0.86 -10.47 -1.60
N PHE A 385 0.74 -10.88 -0.33
CA PHE A 385 1.80 -11.62 0.33
C PHE A 385 1.98 -13.05 -0.19
N THR A 386 0.96 -13.65 -0.82
CA THR A 386 1.13 -14.92 -1.53
C THR A 386 2.10 -14.77 -2.71
N GLY A 387 1.95 -13.71 -3.51
CA GLY A 387 2.89 -13.38 -4.58
C GLY A 387 4.30 -13.07 -4.07
N VAL A 388 4.41 -12.27 -3.00
CA VAL A 388 5.71 -11.93 -2.39
C VAL A 388 6.42 -13.17 -1.85
N ALA A 389 5.70 -14.08 -1.20
CA ALA A 389 6.28 -15.31 -0.69
C ALA A 389 6.77 -16.22 -1.81
N ARG A 390 6.01 -16.34 -2.90
CA ARG A 390 6.41 -17.07 -4.11
C ARG A 390 7.70 -16.48 -4.72
N PHE A 391 7.82 -15.15 -4.79
CA PHE A 391 9.04 -14.48 -5.23
C PHE A 391 10.25 -14.86 -4.37
N TRP A 392 10.16 -14.74 -3.04
CA TRP A 392 11.29 -15.08 -2.15
C TRP A 392 11.65 -16.56 -2.18
N ARG A 393 10.65 -17.44 -2.31
CA ARG A 393 10.84 -18.87 -2.56
C ARG A 393 11.66 -19.09 -3.84
N GLY A 394 11.23 -18.46 -4.93
CA GLY A 394 11.90 -18.50 -6.21
C GLY A 394 13.34 -17.99 -6.14
N HIS A 395 13.58 -16.90 -5.42
CA HIS A 395 14.91 -16.32 -5.25
C HIS A 395 15.86 -17.31 -4.58
N LEU A 396 15.40 -17.98 -3.51
CA LEU A 396 16.16 -19.02 -2.83
C LEU A 396 16.47 -20.22 -3.72
N LEU A 397 15.50 -20.69 -4.50
CA LEU A 397 15.63 -21.89 -5.32
C LEU A 397 16.47 -21.67 -6.60
N ASN A 398 16.53 -20.43 -7.10
CA ASN A 398 17.11 -20.12 -8.42
C ASN A 398 18.37 -19.24 -8.34
N GLY A 399 19.22 -19.48 -7.34
CA GLY A 399 20.56 -18.89 -7.27
C GLY A 399 20.64 -17.51 -6.59
N CYS A 400 19.99 -17.37 -5.42
CA CYS A 400 20.18 -16.23 -4.52
C CYS A 400 21.68 -16.02 -4.21
N PRO A 401 22.20 -14.78 -4.26
CA PRO A 401 23.54 -14.45 -3.79
C PRO A 401 23.79 -14.90 -2.34
N GLN A 402 25.01 -15.33 -2.03
CA GLN A 402 25.34 -15.92 -0.73
C GLN A 402 25.15 -14.93 0.44
N ASP A 403 25.44 -13.65 0.21
CA ASP A 403 25.27 -12.57 1.19
C ASP A 403 23.80 -12.22 1.45
N GLU A 404 22.90 -12.53 0.52
CA GLU A 404 21.45 -12.34 0.63
C GLU A 404 20.71 -13.59 1.13
N GLN A 405 21.31 -14.77 1.04
CA GLN A 405 20.62 -16.05 1.28
C GLN A 405 19.88 -16.11 2.62
N ARG A 406 20.48 -15.56 3.69
CA ARG A 406 19.86 -15.51 5.01
C ARG A 406 18.68 -14.54 5.09
N LEU A 407 18.76 -13.39 4.43
CA LEU A 407 17.65 -12.43 4.35
C LEU A 407 16.50 -13.01 3.51
N ALA A 408 16.80 -13.60 2.35
CA ALA A 408 15.80 -14.23 1.49
C ALA A 408 15.09 -15.39 2.21
N ALA A 409 15.85 -16.22 2.95
CA ALA A 409 15.33 -17.29 3.79
C ALA A 409 14.37 -16.75 4.86
N PHE A 410 14.73 -15.64 5.50
CA PHE A 410 13.89 -14.98 6.50
C PHE A 410 12.61 -14.43 5.87
N GLU A 411 12.68 -13.72 4.74
CA GLU A 411 11.48 -13.15 4.10
C GLU A 411 10.52 -14.24 3.63
N PHE A 412 11.03 -15.32 3.03
CA PHE A 412 10.21 -16.47 2.64
C PHE A 412 9.51 -17.09 3.86
N ALA A 413 10.27 -17.44 4.91
CA ALA A 413 9.69 -18.04 6.12
C ALA A 413 8.69 -17.11 6.81
N LEU A 414 8.98 -15.80 6.85
CA LEU A 414 8.13 -14.79 7.45
C LEU A 414 6.79 -14.72 6.72
N ARG A 415 6.81 -14.51 5.39
CA ARG A 415 5.57 -14.41 4.62
C ARG A 415 4.77 -15.71 4.65
N ARG A 416 5.45 -16.87 4.55
CA ARG A 416 4.84 -18.19 4.70
C ARG A 416 4.08 -18.34 6.01
N ARG A 417 4.75 -18.05 7.14
CA ARG A 417 4.17 -18.17 8.48
C ARG A 417 3.00 -17.20 8.68
N GLN A 418 3.11 -15.98 8.17
CA GLN A 418 2.03 -15.00 8.21
C GLN A 418 0.79 -15.47 7.46
N LEU A 419 0.95 -15.99 6.24
CA LEU A 419 -0.17 -16.50 5.43
C LEU A 419 -0.83 -17.71 6.08
N LEU A 420 -0.05 -18.68 6.56
CA LEU A 420 -0.55 -19.86 7.25
C LEU A 420 -1.26 -19.54 8.58
N ARG A 421 -0.96 -18.38 9.20
CA ARG A 421 -1.68 -17.91 10.38
C ARG A 421 -3.06 -17.32 10.06
N VAL A 422 -3.23 -16.71 8.89
CA VAL A 422 -4.45 -15.95 8.55
C VAL A 422 -5.41 -16.77 7.68
N LEU A 423 -4.91 -17.42 6.63
CA LEU A 423 -5.76 -18.07 5.62
C LEU A 423 -6.72 -19.14 6.18
N PRO A 424 -6.32 -20.03 7.12
CA PRO A 424 -7.24 -21.04 7.65
C PRO A 424 -8.43 -20.47 8.44
N ALA A 425 -8.23 -19.36 9.15
CA ALA A 425 -9.32 -18.67 9.84
C ALA A 425 -10.22 -17.95 8.82
N LEU A 426 -9.59 -17.25 7.87
CA LEU A 426 -10.27 -16.49 6.83
C LEU A 426 -11.22 -17.35 5.99
N GLU A 427 -10.85 -18.59 5.66
CA GLU A 427 -11.68 -19.53 4.89
C GLU A 427 -13.07 -19.79 5.53
N ARG A 428 -13.16 -19.65 6.85
CA ARG A 428 -14.38 -19.90 7.65
C ARG A 428 -15.21 -18.65 7.91
N GLU A 429 -14.77 -17.48 7.44
CA GLU A 429 -15.48 -16.22 7.68
C GLU A 429 -16.82 -16.19 6.93
N ALA A 430 -17.88 -15.83 7.66
CA ALA A 430 -19.25 -15.89 7.17
C ALA A 430 -19.54 -14.81 6.11
N GLU A 431 -18.82 -13.68 6.18
CA GLU A 431 -18.95 -12.52 5.31
C GLU A 431 -18.34 -12.76 3.92
N LEU A 432 -17.62 -13.87 3.70
CA LEU A 432 -17.16 -14.22 2.36
C LEU A 432 -18.33 -14.69 1.48
N THR A 433 -18.37 -14.22 0.23
CA THR A 433 -19.25 -14.80 -0.79
C THR A 433 -18.72 -16.17 -1.24
N PRO A 434 -19.47 -16.96 -2.03
CA PRO A 434 -18.94 -18.21 -2.60
C PRO A 434 -17.65 -18.02 -3.42
N LEU A 435 -17.54 -16.91 -4.17
CA LEU A 435 -16.32 -16.57 -4.91
C LEU A 435 -15.19 -16.14 -3.97
N GLY A 436 -15.49 -15.41 -2.89
CA GLY A 436 -14.51 -15.08 -1.85
C GLY A 436 -13.93 -16.31 -1.16
N ARG A 437 -14.78 -17.28 -0.77
CA ARG A 437 -14.32 -18.56 -0.22
C ARG A 437 -13.47 -19.35 -1.21
N ARG A 438 -13.86 -19.39 -2.48
CA ARG A 438 -13.05 -20.02 -3.53
C ARG A 438 -11.69 -19.35 -3.67
N LEU A 439 -11.63 -18.01 -3.67
CA LEU A 439 -10.37 -17.26 -3.70
C LEU A 439 -9.46 -17.63 -2.52
N VAL A 440 -9.99 -17.55 -1.29
CA VAL A 440 -9.23 -17.86 -0.08
C VAL A 440 -8.78 -19.32 -0.05
N GLY A 441 -9.63 -20.26 -0.46
CA GLY A 441 -9.30 -21.68 -0.56
C GLY A 441 -8.14 -21.94 -1.54
N ARG A 442 -8.17 -21.34 -2.73
CA ARG A 442 -7.08 -21.47 -3.72
C ARG A 442 -5.77 -20.86 -3.23
N LEU A 443 -5.80 -19.71 -2.56
CA LEU A 443 -4.61 -19.13 -1.91
C LEU A 443 -4.05 -20.08 -0.84
N LEU A 444 -4.92 -20.66 -0.01
CA LEU A 444 -4.51 -21.60 1.03
C LEU A 444 -3.91 -22.89 0.46
N GLU A 445 -4.49 -23.43 -0.61
CA GLU A 445 -3.92 -24.55 -1.36
C GLU A 445 -2.51 -24.21 -1.86
N THR A 446 -2.35 -23.07 -2.55
CA THR A 446 -1.04 -22.61 -3.04
C THR A 446 -0.03 -22.48 -1.90
N VAL A 447 -0.37 -21.85 -0.78
CA VAL A 447 0.58 -21.69 0.34
C VAL A 447 0.92 -23.03 1.01
N ARG A 448 0.00 -23.99 1.02
CA ARG A 448 0.22 -25.33 1.58
C ARG A 448 1.21 -26.17 0.76
N GLU A 449 1.30 -25.96 -0.55
CA GLU A 449 2.26 -26.67 -1.41
C GLU A 449 3.72 -26.50 -0.97
N TRP A 450 4.04 -25.38 -0.32
CA TRP A 450 5.39 -25.05 0.14
C TRP A 450 5.47 -24.77 1.66
N ALA A 451 4.47 -25.26 2.41
CA ALA A 451 4.40 -25.11 3.87
C ALA A 451 5.61 -25.75 4.58
N ASP A 452 6.00 -26.94 4.13
CA ASP A 452 7.06 -27.76 4.76
C ASP A 452 8.42 -27.62 4.08
N GLU A 453 8.56 -26.70 3.12
CA GLU A 453 9.85 -26.50 2.45
C GLU A 453 10.94 -26.07 3.44
N PRO A 454 12.13 -26.67 3.36
CA PRO A 454 13.19 -26.42 4.32
C PRO A 454 13.71 -24.99 4.20
N VAL A 455 13.92 -24.36 5.35
CA VAL A 455 14.55 -23.03 5.48
C VAL A 455 15.69 -23.13 6.47
N LEU A 456 16.72 -22.30 6.31
CA LEU A 456 17.84 -22.21 7.25
C LEU A 456 17.32 -22.00 8.69
N PRO A 457 17.83 -22.73 9.70
CA PRO A 457 17.28 -22.72 11.06
C PRO A 457 17.21 -21.33 11.72
N GLU A 458 18.27 -20.52 11.61
CA GLU A 458 18.30 -19.17 12.20
C GLU A 458 17.25 -18.24 11.57
N PRO A 459 17.21 -18.04 10.23
CA PRO A 459 16.14 -17.29 9.57
C PRO A 459 14.73 -17.79 9.88
N LEU A 460 14.51 -19.10 9.97
CA LEU A 460 13.23 -19.68 10.33
C LEU A 460 12.80 -19.29 11.76
N ALA A 461 13.68 -19.48 12.74
CA ALA A 461 13.41 -19.12 14.13
C ALA A 461 13.13 -17.62 14.30
N TRP A 462 13.84 -16.77 13.57
CA TRP A 462 13.61 -15.32 13.57
C TRP A 462 12.29 -14.94 12.91
N ALA A 463 11.93 -15.58 11.80
CA ALA A 463 10.65 -15.37 11.13
C ALA A 463 9.47 -15.76 12.04
N GLU A 464 9.56 -16.89 12.73
CA GLU A 464 8.56 -17.32 13.71
C GLU A 464 8.43 -16.31 14.86
N LEU A 465 9.57 -15.92 15.44
CA LEU A 465 9.61 -14.90 16.49
C LEU A 465 8.98 -13.59 16.01
N ALA A 466 9.29 -13.12 14.80
CA ALA A 466 8.72 -11.88 14.26
C ALA A 466 7.19 -11.93 14.13
N VAL A 467 6.61 -13.05 13.71
CA VAL A 467 5.14 -13.21 13.59
C VAL A 467 4.48 -13.26 14.96
N ASP A 468 5.02 -14.08 15.86
CA ASP A 468 4.44 -14.23 17.19
C ASP A 468 4.61 -12.94 18.02
N ASP A 469 5.73 -12.24 17.83
CA ASP A 469 6.01 -10.97 18.48
C ASP A 469 5.08 -9.86 18.03
N HIS A 470 4.85 -9.73 16.71
CA HIS A 470 3.87 -8.79 16.17
C HIS A 470 2.49 -9.12 16.71
N ALA A 471 2.12 -10.40 16.73
CA ALA A 471 0.80 -10.81 17.21
C ALA A 471 0.60 -10.49 18.69
N LEU A 472 1.62 -10.73 19.51
CA LEU A 472 1.60 -10.43 20.94
C LEU A 472 1.54 -8.93 21.20
N SER A 473 2.34 -8.15 20.46
CA SER A 473 2.40 -6.69 20.53
C SER A 473 1.11 -6.04 20.02
N TRP A 474 0.42 -6.66 19.06
CA TRP A 474 -0.88 -6.19 18.56
C TRP A 474 -1.99 -6.40 19.62
N ARG A 475 -2.03 -7.57 20.27
CA ARG A 475 -3.01 -7.92 21.32
C ARG A 475 -2.95 -6.99 22.53
N SER A 476 -1.80 -6.94 23.20
CA SER A 476 -1.03 -5.72 23.04
C SER A 476 -1.76 -4.40 23.27
N HIS A 477 -1.79 -3.66 22.16
CA HIS A 477 -2.38 -2.35 22.03
C HIS A 477 -3.89 -2.39 21.84
N HIS A 478 -4.42 -3.43 21.20
CA HIS A 478 -5.78 -3.40 20.66
C HIS A 478 -6.82 -4.15 21.46
N LEU A 479 -6.42 -4.96 22.44
CA LEU A 479 -7.35 -5.72 23.26
C LEU A 479 -7.42 -5.11 24.65
N ALA A 480 -8.62 -4.77 25.07
CA ALA A 480 -8.92 -4.34 26.43
C ALA A 480 -9.48 -5.52 27.22
N PRO A 481 -8.87 -5.90 28.35
CA PRO A 481 -9.45 -6.90 29.25
C PRO A 481 -10.74 -6.36 29.90
N ASP A 482 -11.50 -7.26 30.52
CA ASP A 482 -12.65 -6.89 31.33
C ASP A 482 -12.20 -5.99 32.51
N PRO A 483 -12.72 -4.75 32.65
CA PRO A 483 -12.32 -3.85 33.72
C PRO A 483 -12.64 -4.37 35.12
N ASP A 484 -13.70 -5.15 35.29
CA ASP A 484 -14.09 -5.70 36.60
C ASP A 484 -13.10 -6.79 37.04
N LEU A 485 -12.69 -7.65 36.10
CA LEU A 485 -11.63 -8.64 36.35
C LEU A 485 -10.30 -7.96 36.73
N VAL A 486 -9.93 -6.88 36.03
CA VAL A 486 -8.73 -6.11 36.38
C VAL A 486 -8.85 -5.55 37.80
N ALA A 487 -10.00 -4.98 38.16
CA ALA A 487 -10.22 -4.40 39.49
C ALA A 487 -10.14 -5.44 40.61
N ASP A 488 -10.70 -6.63 40.38
CA ASP A 488 -10.68 -7.74 41.33
C ASP A 488 -9.26 -8.31 41.52
N LEU A 489 -8.52 -8.54 40.45
CA LEU A 489 -7.12 -8.98 40.51
C LEU A 489 -6.24 -7.95 41.24
N VAL A 490 -6.43 -6.65 40.97
CA VAL A 490 -5.70 -5.59 41.67
C VAL A 490 -6.01 -5.58 43.16
N ARG A 491 -7.26 -5.89 43.56
CA ARG A 491 -7.65 -6.00 44.97
C ARG A 491 -6.98 -7.20 45.63
N GLU A 492 -7.00 -8.36 44.97
CA GLU A 492 -6.36 -9.58 45.46
C GLU A 492 -4.85 -9.39 45.67
N TRP A 493 -4.17 -8.72 44.73
CA TRP A 493 -2.76 -8.36 44.85
C TRP A 493 -2.52 -7.44 46.06
N GLY A 494 -3.31 -6.38 46.21
CA GLY A 494 -3.17 -5.40 47.29
C GLY A 494 -3.42 -5.96 48.68
N ASP A 495 -4.32 -6.93 48.82
CA ASP A 495 -4.67 -7.58 50.08
C ASP A 495 -3.59 -8.58 50.57
N GLY A 496 -2.49 -8.74 49.82
CA GLY A 496 -1.46 -9.74 50.11
C GLY A 496 -1.95 -11.18 49.91
N ARG A 497 -3.10 -11.36 49.23
CA ARG A 497 -3.70 -12.65 48.88
C ARG A 497 -3.16 -13.22 47.58
N ALA A 498 -2.20 -12.54 46.96
CA ALA A 498 -1.44 -13.01 45.81
C ALA A 498 -0.60 -14.25 46.16
N GLY A 499 -1.26 -15.41 46.22
CA GLY A 499 -0.67 -16.73 46.36
C GLY A 499 -0.93 -17.58 45.12
N THR A 500 -0.45 -18.82 45.14
CA THR A 500 -0.83 -19.81 44.12
C THR A 500 -2.26 -20.28 44.39
N ALA A 501 -3.21 -19.86 43.54
CA ALA A 501 -4.56 -20.42 43.55
C ALA A 501 -4.52 -21.89 43.06
N ALA A 502 -5.36 -22.75 43.64
CA ALA A 502 -5.59 -24.07 43.03
C ALA A 502 -6.22 -23.87 41.63
N PRO A 503 -6.01 -24.79 40.67
CA PRO A 503 -6.57 -24.63 39.32
C PRO A 503 -8.09 -24.40 39.30
N GLU A 504 -8.85 -25.03 40.20
CA GLU A 504 -10.29 -24.81 40.36
C GLU A 504 -10.69 -23.42 40.90
N GLN A 505 -9.74 -22.66 41.43
CA GLN A 505 -9.91 -21.31 41.98
C GLN A 505 -9.37 -20.23 41.03
N ALA A 506 -8.84 -20.62 39.87
CA ALA A 506 -8.29 -19.69 38.90
C ALA A 506 -9.39 -18.81 38.29
N TRP A 507 -9.10 -17.52 38.15
CA TRP A 507 -10.03 -16.57 37.55
C TRP A 507 -10.28 -16.90 36.09
N HIS A 508 -11.53 -17.08 35.71
CA HIS A 508 -11.90 -17.18 34.30
C HIS A 508 -11.69 -15.82 33.62
N CYS A 509 -10.97 -15.81 32.49
CA CYS A 509 -10.76 -14.62 31.68
C CYS A 509 -11.85 -14.51 30.59
N PRO A 510 -12.77 -13.54 30.67
CA PRO A 510 -13.67 -13.26 29.56
C PRO A 510 -12.88 -12.89 28.29
N PRO A 511 -13.41 -13.17 27.09
CA PRO A 511 -12.77 -12.73 25.85
C PRO A 511 -12.57 -11.19 25.86
N PRO A 512 -11.35 -10.69 25.60
CA PRO A 512 -11.08 -9.27 25.63
C PRO A 512 -11.77 -8.54 24.47
N ARG A 513 -12.09 -7.27 24.67
CA ARG A 513 -12.77 -6.44 23.68
C ARG A 513 -11.76 -5.77 22.76
N LEU A 514 -12.02 -5.80 21.45
CA LEU A 514 -11.23 -5.05 20.47
C LEU A 514 -11.51 -3.54 20.61
N VAL A 515 -10.48 -2.80 20.99
CA VAL A 515 -10.45 -1.34 21.10
C VAL A 515 -9.24 -0.84 20.29
N PRO A 516 -9.44 -0.35 19.05
CA PRO A 516 -8.34 0.16 18.25
C PRO A 516 -7.56 1.26 18.97
N ASP A 517 -6.23 1.14 18.98
CA ASP A 517 -5.32 2.08 19.63
C ASP A 517 -4.56 2.82 18.53
N PRO A 518 -4.80 4.13 18.33
CA PRO A 518 -4.12 4.90 17.29
C PRO A 518 -2.61 5.12 17.57
N ALA A 519 -2.15 4.82 18.79
CA ALA A 519 -0.74 4.89 19.16
C ALA A 519 0.04 3.62 18.77
N ALA A 520 -0.63 2.53 18.39
CA ALA A 520 0.02 1.30 17.93
C ALA A 520 0.80 1.55 16.63
N ARG A 521 2.13 1.62 16.74
CA ARG A 521 3.03 1.89 15.63
C ARG A 521 4.35 1.15 15.81
N HIS A 522 4.94 0.76 14.69
CA HIS A 522 6.26 0.12 14.64
C HIS A 522 6.31 -1.20 15.42
N LEU A 523 5.21 -1.96 15.42
CA LEU A 523 5.14 -3.25 16.12
C LEU A 523 6.10 -4.28 15.51
N ASP A 524 6.59 -4.03 14.31
CA ASP A 524 7.56 -4.85 13.58
C ASP A 524 9.02 -4.36 13.72
N ALA A 525 9.32 -3.45 14.67
CA ALA A 525 10.67 -2.90 14.87
C ALA A 525 11.74 -4.00 15.04
N ARG A 526 11.45 -5.05 15.82
CA ARG A 526 12.34 -6.21 15.96
C ARG A 526 12.54 -6.97 14.65
N ALA A 527 11.49 -7.12 13.84
CA ALA A 527 11.61 -7.75 12.52
C ALA A 527 12.51 -6.93 11.56
N VAL A 528 12.51 -5.60 11.67
CA VAL A 528 13.46 -4.76 10.93
C VAL A 528 14.89 -4.89 11.45
N LEU A 529 15.09 -4.94 12.76
CA LEU A 529 16.42 -5.25 13.31
C LEU A 529 16.95 -6.60 12.81
N MET A 530 16.10 -7.64 12.79
CA MET A 530 16.44 -8.94 12.23
C MET A 530 16.91 -8.84 10.78
N ARG A 531 16.15 -8.18 9.90
CA ARG A 531 16.54 -7.96 8.49
C ARG A 531 17.88 -7.24 8.37
N MET A 532 18.07 -6.18 9.15
CA MET A 532 19.33 -5.44 9.16
C MET A 532 20.51 -6.30 9.64
N ARG A 533 20.29 -7.23 10.57
CA ARG A 533 21.34 -8.13 11.07
C ARG A 533 21.68 -9.27 10.13
N LEU A 534 20.73 -9.74 9.32
CA LEU A 534 20.97 -10.81 8.34
C LEU A 534 21.87 -10.34 7.19
N MET A 535 21.87 -9.04 6.90
CA MET A 535 22.72 -8.40 5.90
C MET A 535 24.02 -7.82 6.51
N ARG A 536 25.18 -8.20 5.96
CA ARG A 536 26.51 -7.83 6.51
C ARG A 536 26.69 -6.31 6.65
N VAL A 537 26.33 -5.55 5.63
CA VAL A 537 26.52 -4.08 5.57
C VAL A 537 25.71 -3.38 6.66
N THR A 538 24.44 -3.73 6.82
CA THR A 538 23.56 -3.13 7.83
C THR A 538 23.84 -3.66 9.24
N ALA A 539 24.33 -4.90 9.38
CA ALA A 539 24.68 -5.45 10.68
C ALA A 539 25.83 -4.69 11.35
N VAL A 540 26.78 -4.17 10.58
CA VAL A 540 27.85 -3.29 11.09
C VAL A 540 27.25 -1.99 11.63
N ARG A 541 26.30 -1.39 10.91
CA ARG A 541 25.62 -0.15 11.33
C ARG A 541 24.84 -0.34 12.63
N VAL A 542 24.14 -1.47 12.78
CA VAL A 542 23.41 -1.79 14.02
C VAL A 542 24.36 -1.93 15.21
N ARG A 543 25.55 -2.51 15.01
CA ARG A 543 26.55 -2.67 16.10
C ARG A 543 27.26 -1.37 16.48
N ALA A 544 27.42 -0.45 15.54
CA ALA A 544 28.20 0.77 15.73
C ALA A 544 27.37 1.98 16.18
N THR A 545 26.03 1.88 16.22
CA THR A 545 25.17 3.02 16.53
C THR A 545 24.86 3.11 18.01
N ASP A 546 25.02 4.31 18.58
CA ASP A 546 24.51 4.66 19.91
C ASP A 546 23.06 5.19 19.88
N ALA A 547 22.52 5.41 18.68
CA ALA A 547 21.20 6.01 18.43
C ALA A 547 20.27 5.02 17.69
N LEU A 548 20.00 3.87 18.30
CA LEU A 548 19.26 2.78 17.64
C LEU A 548 17.86 3.19 17.15
N GLY A 549 17.16 4.06 17.88
CA GLY A 549 15.84 4.57 17.49
C GLY A 549 15.85 5.40 16.20
N ASP A 550 16.96 6.06 15.90
CA ASP A 550 17.15 6.80 14.65
C ASP A 550 17.45 5.87 13.48
N LEU A 551 18.05 4.70 13.75
CA LEU A 551 18.27 3.69 12.73
C LEU A 551 16.99 2.90 12.43
N VAL A 552 16.30 2.44 13.47
CA VAL A 552 15.07 1.66 13.40
C VAL A 552 14.05 2.25 14.37
N LEU A 553 13.04 2.92 13.83
CA LEU A 553 11.95 3.48 14.62
C LEU A 553 11.27 2.38 15.45
N GLY A 554 11.11 2.63 16.76
CA GLY A 554 10.54 1.70 17.73
C GLY A 554 11.50 0.67 18.30
N ALA A 555 12.76 0.59 17.82
CA ALA A 555 13.77 -0.31 18.35
C ALA A 555 14.39 0.19 19.65
N ARG A 556 14.78 -0.75 20.52
CA ARG A 556 15.34 -0.50 21.84
C ARG A 556 16.68 -1.23 22.03
N PRO A 557 17.57 -0.74 22.91
CA PRO A 557 18.78 -1.48 23.28
C PRO A 557 18.49 -2.90 23.78
N ALA A 558 17.38 -3.09 24.50
CA ALA A 558 16.92 -4.41 24.97
C ALA A 558 16.68 -5.40 23.82
N ASP A 559 16.18 -4.92 22.67
CA ASP A 559 15.93 -5.76 21.49
C ASP A 559 17.24 -6.32 20.92
N VAL A 560 18.33 -5.55 20.95
CA VAL A 560 19.66 -6.01 20.51
C VAL A 560 20.16 -7.11 21.43
N HIS A 561 20.03 -6.94 22.75
CA HIS A 561 20.41 -7.97 23.72
C HIS A 561 19.58 -9.25 23.57
N LEU A 562 18.26 -9.12 23.31
CA LEU A 562 17.38 -10.25 23.04
C LEU A 562 17.85 -11.02 21.80
N LEU A 563 18.09 -10.32 20.69
CA LEU A 563 18.56 -10.95 19.44
C LEU A 563 19.99 -11.51 19.53
N ASP A 564 20.82 -11.00 20.45
CA ASP A 564 22.16 -11.54 20.75
C ASP A 564 22.14 -12.74 21.71
N GLY A 565 20.97 -13.13 22.21
CA GLY A 565 20.84 -14.19 23.22
C GLY A 565 21.34 -13.79 24.62
N ARG A 566 21.57 -12.50 24.86
CA ARG A 566 21.97 -11.97 26.19
C ARG A 566 20.72 -11.72 27.05
N LEU A 567 19.97 -12.79 27.29
CA LEU A 567 18.63 -12.75 27.89
C LEU A 567 18.57 -12.02 29.23
N PRO A 568 19.51 -12.19 30.19
CA PRO A 568 19.46 -11.47 31.47
C PRO A 568 19.62 -9.94 31.32
N ALA A 569 20.37 -9.48 30.32
CA ALA A 569 20.52 -8.05 30.05
C ALA A 569 19.25 -7.48 29.39
N ALA A 570 18.67 -8.21 28.43
CA ALA A 570 17.41 -7.83 27.80
C ALA A 570 16.27 -7.77 28.82
N GLU A 571 16.13 -8.79 29.67
CA GLU A 571 15.10 -8.89 30.70
C GLU A 571 15.14 -7.68 31.64
N ARG A 572 16.33 -7.35 32.17
CA ARG A 572 16.52 -6.20 33.05
C ARG A 572 16.07 -4.90 32.37
N LEU A 573 16.52 -4.67 31.13
CA LEU A 573 16.20 -3.44 30.41
C LEU A 573 14.70 -3.29 30.11
N TYR A 574 14.01 -4.38 29.69
CA TYR A 574 12.57 -4.32 29.48
C TYR A 574 11.82 -4.10 30.80
N ALA A 575 12.21 -4.78 31.89
CA ALA A 575 11.60 -4.60 33.19
C ALA A 575 11.79 -3.17 33.72
N ASP A 576 12.99 -2.59 33.54
CA ASP A 576 13.29 -1.23 33.94
C ASP A 576 12.48 -0.20 33.15
N GLU A 577 12.30 -0.39 31.83
CA GLU A 577 11.44 0.47 31.00
C GLU A 577 9.97 0.41 31.46
N ILE A 578 9.46 -0.79 31.78
CA ILE A 578 8.11 -0.97 32.33
C ILE A 578 7.96 -0.27 33.70
N ARG A 579 8.97 -0.34 34.57
CA ARG A 579 8.97 0.36 35.87
C ARG A 579 9.09 1.87 35.72
N ALA A 580 9.85 2.36 34.75
CA ALA A 580 10.06 3.79 34.53
C ALA A 580 8.86 4.49 33.86
N HIS A 581 8.00 3.76 33.13
CA HIS A 581 6.88 4.37 32.39
C HIS A 581 5.88 5.09 33.31
N SER A 582 5.78 6.42 33.21
CA SER A 582 5.04 7.27 34.17
C SER A 582 3.69 7.77 33.67
N ASP A 583 3.30 7.48 32.43
CA ASP A 583 2.03 7.95 31.87
C ASP A 583 0.85 7.25 32.55
N ALA A 584 -0.33 7.86 32.53
CA ALA A 584 -1.56 7.39 33.21
C ALA A 584 -2.13 6.05 32.68
N GLY A 585 -1.33 5.27 31.94
CA GLY A 585 -1.70 4.02 31.29
C GLY A 585 -0.56 2.98 31.29
N PRO A 586 -0.81 1.80 30.71
CA PRO A 586 0.19 0.74 30.64
C PRO A 586 1.33 1.07 29.68
N ALA A 587 2.54 0.60 30.01
CA ALA A 587 3.71 0.72 29.13
C ALA A 587 3.45 0.09 27.74
N PRO A 588 4.15 0.56 26.68
CA PRO A 588 3.89 0.13 25.31
C PRO A 588 3.94 -1.39 25.14
N GLY A 589 3.04 -1.94 24.32
CA GLY A 589 2.89 -3.39 24.17
C GLY A 589 4.15 -4.10 23.70
N THR A 590 4.97 -3.43 22.89
CA THR A 590 6.24 -3.95 22.37
C THR A 590 7.30 -4.21 23.46
N VAL A 591 7.21 -3.53 24.61
CA VAL A 591 8.12 -3.73 25.76
C VAL A 591 7.74 -5.01 26.50
N TRP A 592 6.45 -5.20 26.74
CA TRP A 592 5.89 -6.39 27.37
C TRP A 592 6.12 -7.65 26.53
N SER A 593 5.94 -7.57 25.21
CA SER A 593 6.27 -8.68 24.32
C SER A 593 7.77 -8.99 24.32
N GLY A 594 8.62 -7.96 24.32
CA GLY A 594 10.07 -8.12 24.50
C GLY A 594 10.42 -8.89 25.78
N LEU A 595 9.82 -8.50 26.91
CA LEU A 595 9.98 -9.21 28.18
C LEU A 595 9.47 -10.66 28.11
N ALA A 596 8.34 -10.92 27.46
CA ALA A 596 7.83 -12.28 27.28
C ALA A 596 8.85 -13.19 26.57
N TRP A 597 9.54 -12.65 25.55
CA TRP A 597 10.52 -13.41 24.78
C TRP A 597 11.81 -13.71 25.55
N THR A 598 12.17 -12.94 26.58
CA THR A 598 13.33 -13.27 27.43
C THR A 598 13.09 -14.48 28.34
N LEU A 599 11.83 -14.91 28.49
CA LEU A 599 11.41 -16.01 29.35
C LEU A 599 11.20 -17.34 28.61
N ARG A 600 11.21 -17.32 27.27
CA ARG A 600 10.92 -18.50 26.46
C ARG A 600 11.89 -19.65 26.78
N GLY A 601 11.34 -20.79 27.22
CA GLY A 601 12.12 -21.98 27.55
C GLY A 601 12.76 -22.00 28.94
N ARG A 602 12.49 -20.99 29.79
CA ARG A 602 13.03 -20.90 31.16
C ARG A 602 12.01 -21.41 32.18
N ARG A 603 12.30 -22.57 32.78
CA ARG A 603 11.37 -23.26 33.70
C ARG A 603 11.12 -22.47 34.98
N GLU A 604 12.10 -21.69 35.43
CA GLU A 604 11.99 -20.91 36.67
C GLU A 604 11.07 -19.69 36.57
N ARG A 605 10.57 -19.35 35.37
CA ARG A 605 9.65 -18.23 35.10
C ARG A 605 8.46 -18.67 34.23
N GLU A 606 8.04 -19.92 34.38
CA GLU A 606 7.01 -20.52 33.53
C GLU A 606 5.65 -19.83 33.69
N GLY A 607 5.29 -19.41 34.92
CA GLY A 607 4.05 -18.67 35.16
C GLY A 607 4.05 -17.33 34.43
N ALA A 608 5.13 -16.56 34.53
CA ALA A 608 5.24 -15.27 33.85
C ALA A 608 5.23 -15.43 32.33
N ALA A 609 5.96 -16.41 31.79
CA ALA A 609 5.95 -16.71 30.37
C ALA A 609 4.54 -17.08 29.86
N ARG A 610 3.82 -17.92 30.62
CA ARG A 610 2.43 -18.31 30.32
C ARG A 610 1.50 -17.09 30.30
N ALA A 611 1.51 -16.26 31.33
CA ALA A 611 0.63 -15.09 31.41
C ALA A 611 0.93 -14.07 30.30
N LEU A 612 2.22 -13.75 30.09
CA LEU A 612 2.64 -12.74 29.12
C LEU A 612 2.38 -13.15 27.68
N THR A 613 2.34 -14.45 27.37
CA THR A 613 2.04 -14.93 26.01
C THR A 613 0.55 -15.09 25.76
N ALA A 614 -0.19 -15.57 26.76
CA ALA A 614 -1.58 -15.94 26.58
C ALA A 614 -2.58 -14.81 26.88
N CYS A 615 -2.28 -13.91 27.82
CA CYS A 615 -3.13 -12.76 28.15
C CYS A 615 -2.31 -11.47 28.39
N PRO A 616 -1.49 -11.02 27.42
CA PRO A 616 -0.62 -9.85 27.59
C PRO A 616 -1.40 -8.58 27.93
N GLU A 617 -2.58 -8.40 27.33
CA GLU A 617 -3.51 -7.32 27.65
C GLU A 617 -3.91 -7.29 29.12
N LEU A 618 -4.14 -8.44 29.76
CA LEU A 618 -4.50 -8.48 31.17
C LEU A 618 -3.30 -8.10 32.04
N VAL A 619 -2.13 -8.70 31.78
CA VAL A 619 -0.91 -8.45 32.54
C VAL A 619 -0.55 -6.97 32.56
N ARG A 620 -0.58 -6.29 31.40
CA ARG A 620 -0.24 -4.85 31.35
C ARG A 620 -1.20 -4.01 32.21
N HIS A 621 -2.50 -4.30 32.15
CA HIS A 621 -3.53 -3.46 32.74
C HIS A 621 -3.55 -3.67 34.26
N VAL A 622 -3.41 -4.92 34.71
CA VAL A 622 -3.23 -5.25 36.12
C VAL A 622 -1.96 -4.61 36.65
N TYR A 623 -0.82 -4.74 35.96
CA TYR A 623 0.43 -4.11 36.41
C TYR A 623 0.29 -2.58 36.52
N ALA A 624 -0.28 -1.91 35.51
CA ALA A 624 -0.48 -0.47 35.53
C ALA A 624 -1.37 -0.04 36.71
N ALA A 625 -2.47 -0.74 36.95
CA ALA A 625 -3.38 -0.46 38.06
C ALA A 625 -2.77 -0.76 39.44
N VAL A 626 -1.98 -1.84 39.58
CA VAL A 626 -1.22 -2.15 40.80
C VAL A 626 -0.18 -1.06 41.06
N LYS A 627 0.59 -0.66 40.04
CA LYS A 627 1.63 0.36 40.15
C LYS A 627 1.05 1.70 40.65
N LEU A 628 -0.11 2.11 40.14
CA LEU A 628 -0.80 3.33 40.56
C LEU A 628 -1.22 3.30 42.05
N LYS A 629 -1.50 2.12 42.61
CA LYS A 629 -1.93 1.95 44.01
C LYS A 629 -0.78 1.63 44.97
N SER A 630 0.42 1.34 44.45
CA SER A 630 1.57 0.90 45.26
C SER A 630 2.50 2.07 45.60
N ALA A 631 3.11 2.03 46.79
CA ALA A 631 4.10 3.02 47.21
C ALA A 631 5.41 2.98 46.38
N SER A 632 5.72 1.83 45.78
CA SER A 632 6.83 1.64 44.84
C SER A 632 6.37 0.79 43.64
N ALA A 633 7.02 0.96 42.49
CA ALA A 633 6.71 0.17 41.31
C ALA A 633 7.08 -1.32 41.57
N PRO A 634 6.12 -2.26 41.50
CA PRO A 634 6.40 -3.68 41.72
C PRO A 634 7.30 -4.23 40.61
N ASP A 635 7.87 -5.41 40.83
CA ASP A 635 8.54 -6.15 39.76
C ASP A 635 7.51 -6.66 38.73
N PRO A 636 7.58 -6.23 37.44
CA PRO A 636 6.64 -6.70 36.43
C PRO A 636 6.67 -8.21 36.24
N LEU A 637 7.82 -8.87 36.46
CA LEU A 637 7.90 -10.33 36.41
C LEU A 637 7.19 -11.01 37.57
N ALA A 638 7.21 -10.42 38.78
CA ALA A 638 6.48 -10.96 39.91
C ALA A 638 4.95 -10.91 39.69
N VAL A 639 4.45 -9.79 39.14
CA VAL A 639 3.02 -9.65 38.79
C VAL A 639 2.63 -10.65 37.70
N ALA A 640 3.46 -10.78 36.65
CA ALA A 640 3.21 -11.74 35.58
C ALA A 640 3.26 -13.20 36.09
N GLU A 641 4.21 -13.53 36.95
CA GLU A 641 4.35 -14.88 37.53
C GLU A 641 3.13 -15.25 38.36
N TRP A 642 2.67 -14.31 39.21
CA TRP A 642 1.45 -14.50 39.99
C TRP A 642 0.21 -14.67 39.11
N LEU A 643 0.02 -13.80 38.11
CA LEU A 643 -1.11 -13.91 37.18
C LEU A 643 -1.10 -15.25 36.44
N GLY A 644 0.09 -15.74 36.06
CA GLY A 644 0.23 -17.03 35.40
C GLY A 644 -0.38 -18.17 36.20
N HIS A 645 -0.31 -18.13 37.53
CA HIS A 645 -0.86 -19.14 38.44
C HIS A 645 -2.30 -18.86 38.87
N THR A 646 -2.79 -17.65 38.67
CA THR A 646 -4.04 -17.16 39.27
C THR A 646 -5.16 -17.04 38.25
N VAL A 647 -4.84 -16.89 36.97
CA VAL A 647 -5.84 -16.83 35.91
C VAL A 647 -5.89 -18.15 35.14
N ALA A 648 -7.10 -18.57 34.78
CA ALA A 648 -7.33 -19.69 33.88
C ALA A 648 -6.92 -19.24 32.48
N VAL A 649 -5.64 -19.42 32.19
CA VAL A 649 -5.07 -19.17 30.88
C VAL A 649 -5.61 -20.22 29.90
N PRO A 650 -6.22 -19.83 28.77
CA PRO A 650 -6.72 -20.77 27.76
C PRO A 650 -5.65 -21.68 27.15
#